data_AF-A0A6M7YAI1-F1
#
_entry.id   AF-A0A6M7YAI1-F1
#
_cell.length_a   1.000
_cell.length_b   1.000
_cell.length_c   1.000
_cell.angle_alpha   90.00
_cell.angle_beta   90.00
_cell.angle_gamma   90.00
#
_symmetry.space_group_name_H-M   'P 1'
#
loop_
_entity.id
_entity.type
_entity.pdbx_description
1 polymer ?
#
loop_
_entity_poly.entity_id
_entity_poly.type
_entity_poly.pdbx_seq_one_letter_code
_entity_poly.pdbx_strand_id
1 'polypeptide(L)'
;MKNRSSPVRARGAGATRGHQPEYEKLAQFLLPLTGVPAEDLAAEGADLLQAPRTFVYVDTSFLMWMTRIGTKSRGELVAWLSDYCGTRLAVPAWSAHEYYRHLKDRTVLDELTSHLAGIRNIAEHSFDFLYPFLDEPLGGASDNTKQLVRTREVLSSLGGLTDMLSGCSEQFQANSREVATFANAHALRESELFGYFESLDAVASARYEGRMPPGYQDRKKKPLKVETDGETAEEGRNRWGDLIFWREILDHARSKRAKAIVVLTRDGKSDWQMAPLPGDDASIERPAHPSLGFEAWRSAGAEKLRLYDNRRLALIAKAAGRAPAFVSVSTLPGMPKPKSEKDHQKEEIEKRERAVSIARAEITTRTGFRFLDVNGLTLSDPKLKRAMLSSRDLTVASTAAVGKAETILTNAIKSDCTIEDLLTADVLGSMSSDELVIFARKFGTSAIHHSQTALLLSDFLDLFQAIPPVTSSYLYFGLILSMYLAEGNQAARLGPSFPVGARLIDFQTQGFAKFPLAVLDGKMVTLPKRPIYIATPQPKAMRAKFVLNTELKPPNQLIGLWIAKQQLVLEEQAEPELKLRRLLGSSPATVNEILNRASEIYCLPRNLISPTMDDDYVFEIGEHTGLKNPSEVWLNELENGND
;
A
#
# COMPACT_ATOMS: atom_id res chain seq x y z
N MET A 1 -26.60 -16.30 -75.76
CA MET A 1 -26.93 -15.11 -74.95
C MET A 1 -25.72 -14.72 -74.11
N LYS A 2 -25.26 -13.47 -74.28
CA LYS A 2 -24.45 -12.62 -73.36
C LYS A 2 -23.01 -13.04 -72.98
N ASN A 3 -22.09 -12.55 -73.83
CA ASN A 3 -20.84 -11.79 -73.62
C ASN A 3 -19.96 -11.94 -72.36
N ARG A 4 -18.67 -12.15 -72.68
CA ARG A 4 -17.42 -11.83 -71.96
C ARG A 4 -17.24 -10.33 -71.73
N SER A 5 -16.54 -9.94 -70.64
CA SER A 5 -15.32 -9.11 -70.69
C SER A 5 -14.83 -8.63 -69.31
N SER A 6 -13.51 -8.66 -69.15
CA SER A 6 -12.59 -8.24 -68.08
C SER A 6 -12.67 -6.76 -67.64
N PRO A 7 -11.89 -6.32 -66.61
CA PRO A 7 -12.15 -5.17 -65.74
C PRO A 7 -11.50 -3.85 -66.20
N VAL A 8 -12.00 -2.72 -65.70
CA VAL A 8 -11.42 -1.38 -65.93
C VAL A 8 -11.22 -0.63 -64.61
N ARG A 9 -9.97 -0.20 -64.39
CA ARG A 9 -9.52 0.80 -63.42
C ARG A 9 -10.14 2.18 -63.69
N ALA A 10 -10.58 2.88 -62.66
CA ALA A 10 -10.67 4.35 -62.61
C ALA A 10 -9.84 4.80 -61.39
N ARG A 11 -8.59 5.24 -61.56
CA ARG A 11 -8.13 6.64 -61.77
C ARG A 11 -8.80 7.67 -60.86
N GLY A 12 -7.94 8.35 -60.10
CA GLY A 12 -8.31 9.22 -59.00
C GLY A 12 -9.01 10.50 -59.42
N ALA A 13 -9.83 10.99 -58.51
CA ALA A 13 -10.32 12.35 -58.47
C ALA A 13 -9.65 13.04 -57.27
N GLY A 14 -9.02 14.18 -57.55
CA GLY A 14 -8.28 14.96 -56.56
C GLY A 14 -9.15 15.41 -55.40
N ALA A 15 -8.57 15.40 -54.21
CA ALA A 15 -9.13 16.00 -53.02
C ALA A 15 -9.21 17.52 -53.19
N THR A 16 -10.33 18.01 -53.71
CA THR A 16 -10.75 19.40 -53.52
C THR A 16 -11.06 19.57 -52.04
N ARG A 17 -10.26 20.36 -51.32
CA ARG A 17 -10.61 20.91 -50.00
C ARG A 17 -11.94 21.67 -50.15
N GLY A 18 -13.04 20.99 -49.84
CA GLY A 18 -14.35 21.61 -49.79
C GLY A 18 -14.36 22.67 -48.70
N HIS A 19 -14.62 23.92 -49.07
CA HIS A 19 -15.15 24.90 -48.14
C HIS A 19 -16.49 24.37 -47.65
N GLN A 20 -16.62 24.08 -46.35
CA GLN A 20 -17.92 23.82 -45.74
C GLN A 20 -18.85 25.01 -46.04
N PRO A 21 -20.09 24.77 -46.51
CA PRO A 21 -21.04 25.84 -46.80
C PRO A 21 -21.32 26.72 -45.56
N GLU A 22 -21.46 28.03 -45.73
CA GLU A 22 -21.75 28.98 -44.63
C GLU A 22 -22.99 28.61 -43.80
N TYR A 23 -23.96 27.90 -44.38
CA TYR A 23 -25.16 27.47 -43.65
C TYR A 23 -24.84 26.42 -42.57
N GLU A 24 -23.82 25.56 -42.74
CA GLU A 24 -23.40 24.59 -41.71
C GLU A 24 -22.78 25.31 -40.50
N LYS A 25 -22.06 26.41 -40.73
CA LYS A 25 -21.54 27.28 -39.66
C LYS A 25 -22.64 28.00 -38.88
N LEU A 26 -23.79 28.25 -39.51
CA LEU A 26 -24.95 28.89 -38.88
C LEU A 26 -25.88 27.87 -38.17
N ALA A 27 -25.93 26.63 -38.66
CA ALA A 27 -26.77 25.57 -38.12
C ALA A 27 -26.47 25.27 -36.63
N GLN A 28 -25.21 25.34 -36.21
CA GLN A 28 -24.80 25.16 -34.81
C GLN A 28 -25.36 26.24 -33.85
N PHE A 29 -25.81 27.40 -34.37
CA PHE A 29 -26.32 28.51 -33.56
C PHE A 29 -27.84 28.65 -33.60
N LEU A 30 -28.51 28.07 -34.60
CA LEU A 30 -29.94 28.27 -34.80
C LEU A 30 -30.75 27.05 -34.37
N LEU A 31 -30.40 25.85 -34.84
CA LEU A 31 -31.10 24.60 -34.56
C LEU A 31 -30.10 23.44 -34.49
N PRO A 32 -29.31 23.32 -33.40
CA PRO A 32 -28.44 22.17 -33.22
C PRO A 32 -29.30 20.89 -33.08
N LEU A 33 -29.07 19.91 -33.95
CA LEU A 33 -29.88 18.69 -34.05
C LEU A 33 -29.36 17.54 -33.16
N THR A 34 -28.18 17.68 -32.56
CA THR A 34 -27.54 16.60 -31.79
C THR A 34 -26.75 17.14 -30.60
N GLY A 35 -26.84 16.46 -29.45
CA GLY A 35 -25.92 16.67 -28.32
C GLY A 35 -24.53 16.12 -28.62
N VAL A 36 -23.57 16.38 -27.73
CA VAL A 36 -22.18 15.91 -27.86
C VAL A 36 -21.94 14.77 -26.85
N PRO A 37 -21.38 13.62 -27.26
CA PRO A 37 -20.99 12.56 -26.33
C PRO A 37 -19.95 13.06 -25.30
N ALA A 38 -19.99 12.51 -24.08
CA ALA A 38 -19.12 12.96 -22.98
C ALA A 38 -17.61 12.77 -23.25
N GLU A 39 -17.23 11.75 -24.03
CA GLU A 39 -15.84 11.49 -24.42
C GLU A 39 -15.31 12.56 -25.39
N ASP A 40 -16.15 12.98 -26.34
CA ASP A 40 -15.83 14.06 -27.29
C ASP A 40 -15.74 15.42 -26.59
N LEU A 41 -16.55 15.64 -25.54
CA LEU A 41 -16.49 16.84 -24.71
C LEU A 41 -15.17 16.98 -23.96
N ALA A 42 -14.64 15.88 -23.41
CA ALA A 42 -13.43 15.96 -22.60
C ALA A 42 -12.21 16.41 -23.42
N ALA A 43 -12.05 15.86 -24.63
CA ALA A 43 -11.00 16.23 -25.57
C ALA A 43 -11.21 17.65 -26.13
N GLU A 44 -12.42 17.96 -26.66
CA GLU A 44 -12.72 19.30 -27.19
C GLU A 44 -12.58 20.37 -26.10
N GLY A 45 -13.00 20.07 -24.88
CA GLY A 45 -12.99 21.00 -23.75
C GLY A 45 -11.59 21.39 -23.30
N ALA A 46 -10.65 20.43 -23.27
CA ALA A 46 -9.25 20.70 -22.92
C ALA A 46 -8.58 21.62 -23.96
N ASP A 47 -8.82 21.36 -25.25
CA ASP A 47 -8.34 22.19 -26.35
C ASP A 47 -8.95 23.59 -26.30
N LEU A 48 -10.26 23.67 -26.03
CA LEU A 48 -10.98 24.94 -25.97
C LEU A 48 -10.47 25.83 -24.83
N LEU A 49 -10.22 25.27 -23.64
CA LEU A 49 -9.71 26.03 -22.49
C LEU A 49 -8.31 26.60 -22.74
N GLN A 50 -7.46 25.88 -23.47
CA GLN A 50 -6.09 26.32 -23.80
C GLN A 50 -6.03 27.27 -25.01
N ALA A 51 -7.05 27.29 -25.86
CA ALA A 51 -7.03 28.09 -27.08
C ALA A 51 -6.87 29.60 -26.77
N PRO A 52 -5.92 30.31 -27.41
CA PRO A 52 -5.56 31.70 -27.06
C PRO A 52 -6.70 32.73 -27.17
N ARG A 53 -7.77 32.42 -27.90
CA ARG A 53 -8.93 33.30 -28.11
C ARG A 53 -10.20 32.79 -27.44
N THR A 54 -10.07 31.88 -26.47
CA THR A 54 -11.18 31.46 -25.61
C THR A 54 -11.16 32.25 -24.32
N PHE A 55 -12.27 32.91 -23.97
CA PHE A 55 -12.42 33.56 -22.68
C PHE A 55 -13.33 32.74 -21.77
N VAL A 56 -12.93 32.63 -20.50
CA VAL A 56 -13.59 31.81 -19.50
C VAL A 56 -14.16 32.72 -18.42
N TYR A 57 -15.47 32.67 -18.23
CA TYR A 57 -16.20 33.52 -17.29
C TYR A 57 -16.80 32.70 -16.16
N VAL A 58 -16.59 33.12 -14.92
CA VAL A 58 -17.10 32.40 -13.74
C VAL A 58 -18.38 33.06 -13.24
N ASP A 59 -19.48 32.32 -13.31
CA ASP A 59 -20.78 32.73 -12.80
C ASP A 59 -20.87 32.59 -11.27
N THR A 60 -21.79 33.33 -10.65
CA THR A 60 -22.08 33.30 -9.21
C THR A 60 -22.39 31.90 -8.71
N SER A 61 -23.18 31.13 -9.46
CA SER A 61 -23.58 29.77 -9.08
C SER A 61 -22.37 28.83 -8.95
N PHE A 62 -21.32 29.08 -9.73
CA PHE A 62 -20.06 28.34 -9.66
C PHE A 62 -19.19 28.80 -8.49
N LEU A 63 -19.09 30.12 -8.25
CA LEU A 63 -18.41 30.67 -7.05
C LEU A 63 -19.03 30.11 -5.77
N MET A 64 -20.36 30.10 -5.67
CA MET A 64 -21.12 29.52 -4.56
C MET A 64 -20.82 28.03 -4.34
N TRP A 65 -20.54 27.30 -5.41
CA TRP A 65 -20.14 25.90 -5.32
C TRP A 65 -18.68 25.75 -4.88
N MET A 66 -17.77 26.60 -5.36
CA MET A 66 -16.37 26.60 -4.93
C MET A 66 -16.21 26.81 -3.41
N THR A 67 -17.14 27.54 -2.79
CA THR A 67 -17.18 27.74 -1.33
C THR A 67 -17.54 26.47 -0.56
N ARG A 68 -18.22 25.51 -1.20
CA ARG A 68 -18.66 24.24 -0.58
C ARG A 68 -17.55 23.19 -0.51
N ILE A 69 -16.54 23.26 -1.37
CA ILE A 69 -15.49 22.23 -1.47
C ILE A 69 -14.30 22.54 -0.53
N GLY A 70 -13.50 21.53 -0.21
CA GLY A 70 -12.32 21.68 0.65
C GLY A 70 -11.15 22.42 0.00
N THR A 71 -10.24 22.96 0.82
CA THR A 71 -9.07 23.75 0.39
C THR A 71 -8.21 23.05 -0.65
N LYS A 72 -7.94 21.74 -0.49
CA LYS A 72 -7.14 20.98 -1.46
C LYS A 72 -7.77 20.97 -2.86
N SER A 73 -9.03 20.53 -2.97
CA SER A 73 -9.75 20.45 -4.24
C SER A 73 -9.91 21.83 -4.89
N ARG A 74 -10.20 22.87 -4.09
CA ARG A 74 -10.30 24.24 -4.59
C ARG A 74 -8.96 24.77 -5.08
N GLY A 75 -7.88 24.55 -4.32
CA GLY A 75 -6.53 24.97 -4.69
C GLY A 75 -6.07 24.34 -6.01
N GLU A 76 -6.32 23.04 -6.20
CA GLU A 76 -6.03 22.36 -7.46
C GLU A 76 -6.84 22.91 -8.64
N LEU A 77 -8.14 23.17 -8.44
CA LEU A 77 -9.00 23.78 -9.46
C LEU A 77 -8.51 25.18 -9.87
N VAL A 78 -8.25 26.05 -8.89
CA VAL A 78 -7.78 27.42 -9.14
C VAL A 78 -6.43 27.41 -9.83
N ALA A 79 -5.47 26.61 -9.35
CA ALA A 79 -4.16 26.50 -9.97
C ALA A 79 -4.26 26.03 -11.42
N TRP A 80 -5.08 25.02 -11.71
CA TRP A 80 -5.27 24.51 -13.05
C TRP A 80 -5.96 25.51 -13.98
N LEU A 81 -7.05 26.17 -13.56
CA LEU A 81 -7.70 27.19 -14.37
C LEU A 81 -6.79 28.37 -14.66
N SER A 82 -6.00 28.82 -13.66
CA SER A 82 -5.02 29.89 -13.83
C SER A 82 -3.89 29.50 -14.78
N ASP A 83 -3.40 28.25 -14.71
CA ASP A 83 -2.38 27.70 -15.63
C ASP A 83 -2.90 27.67 -17.07
N TYR A 84 -4.10 27.13 -17.29
CA TYR A 84 -4.66 26.97 -18.64
C TYR A 84 -5.12 28.29 -19.23
N CYS A 85 -5.80 29.12 -18.46
CA CYS A 85 -6.52 30.28 -18.97
C CYS A 85 -5.72 31.58 -18.80
N GLY A 86 -4.87 31.68 -17.76
CA GLY A 86 -4.15 32.90 -17.43
C GLY A 86 -5.08 34.11 -17.34
N THR A 87 -4.75 35.17 -18.07
CA THR A 87 -5.54 36.42 -18.15
C THR A 87 -6.88 36.28 -18.86
N ARG A 88 -7.18 35.11 -19.47
CA ARG A 88 -8.46 34.84 -20.13
C ARG A 88 -9.53 34.34 -19.15
N LEU A 89 -9.16 34.03 -17.91
CA LEU A 89 -10.08 33.71 -16.83
C LEU A 89 -10.55 35.00 -16.16
N ALA A 90 -11.85 35.25 -16.21
CA ALA A 90 -12.48 36.44 -15.67
C ALA A 90 -13.67 36.10 -14.78
N VAL A 91 -13.87 36.91 -13.75
CA VAL A 91 -15.03 36.91 -12.87
C VAL A 91 -15.77 38.22 -13.13
N PRO A 92 -16.94 38.19 -13.80
CA PRO A 92 -17.73 39.39 -14.03
C PRO A 92 -18.03 40.14 -12.73
N ALA A 93 -18.03 41.46 -12.77
CA ALA A 93 -18.29 42.31 -11.62
C ALA A 93 -19.67 42.02 -11.04
N TRP A 94 -20.65 41.72 -11.89
CA TRP A 94 -21.98 41.30 -11.46
C TRP A 94 -21.96 39.99 -10.68
N SER A 95 -21.21 38.98 -11.14
CA SER A 95 -21.07 37.70 -10.44
C SER A 95 -20.41 37.86 -9.07
N ALA A 96 -19.37 38.70 -8.98
CA ALA A 96 -18.75 39.03 -7.70
C ALA A 96 -19.73 39.76 -6.75
N HIS A 97 -20.55 40.68 -7.27
CA HIS A 97 -21.58 41.38 -6.50
C HIS A 97 -22.66 40.44 -5.97
N GLU A 98 -23.19 39.54 -6.81
CA GLU A 98 -24.15 38.53 -6.37
C GLU A 98 -23.54 37.58 -5.34
N TYR A 99 -22.30 37.15 -5.56
CA TYR A 99 -21.60 36.28 -4.62
C TYR A 99 -21.44 36.95 -3.25
N TYR A 100 -21.08 38.24 -3.22
CA TYR A 100 -21.04 39.02 -1.98
C TYR A 100 -22.38 39.03 -1.24
N ARG A 101 -23.50 39.21 -1.96
CA ARG A 101 -24.84 39.13 -1.34
C ARG A 101 -25.10 37.77 -0.71
N HIS A 102 -24.79 36.68 -1.42
CA HIS A 102 -24.94 35.34 -0.86
C HIS A 102 -24.05 35.05 0.35
N LEU A 103 -22.86 35.66 0.42
CA LEU A 103 -22.01 35.59 1.61
C LEU A 103 -22.63 36.34 2.80
N LYS A 104 -23.16 37.55 2.56
CA LYS A 104 -23.87 38.34 3.57
C LYS A 104 -25.11 37.60 4.08
N ASP A 105 -25.89 37.04 3.17
CA ASP A 105 -27.15 36.33 3.47
C ASP A 105 -26.92 34.88 3.91
N ARG A 106 -25.66 34.44 4.04
CA ARG A 106 -25.26 33.09 4.49
C ARG A 106 -25.96 31.96 3.73
N THR A 107 -26.33 32.17 2.47
CA THR A 107 -27.26 31.29 1.73
C THR A 107 -26.80 29.83 1.70
N VAL A 108 -25.51 29.57 1.50
CA VAL A 108 -24.96 28.19 1.50
C VAL A 108 -25.06 27.53 2.87
N LEU A 109 -24.80 28.28 3.93
CA LEU A 109 -24.84 27.75 5.30
C LEU A 109 -26.28 27.48 5.73
N ASP A 110 -27.21 28.34 5.35
CA ASP A 110 -28.63 28.16 5.65
C ASP A 110 -29.21 26.96 4.87
N GLU A 111 -28.85 26.78 3.60
CA GLU A 111 -29.17 25.58 2.83
C GLU A 111 -28.65 24.31 3.51
N LEU A 112 -27.38 24.32 3.94
CA LEU A 112 -26.79 23.18 4.63
C LEU A 112 -27.52 22.91 5.96
N THR A 113 -27.74 23.94 6.77
CA THR A 113 -28.42 23.83 8.07
C THR A 113 -29.83 23.27 7.91
N SER A 114 -30.59 23.77 6.92
CA SER A 114 -31.92 23.26 6.60
C SER A 114 -31.89 21.79 6.17
N HIS A 115 -30.91 21.39 5.34
CA HIS A 115 -30.75 20.01 4.91
C HIS A 115 -30.37 19.08 6.07
N LEU A 116 -29.44 19.50 6.94
CA LEU A 116 -29.04 18.76 8.13
C LEU A 116 -30.20 18.61 9.12
N ALA A 117 -31.01 19.65 9.31
CA ALA A 117 -32.21 19.58 10.13
C ALA A 117 -33.21 18.55 9.58
N GLY A 118 -33.39 18.49 8.26
CA GLY A 118 -34.21 17.46 7.61
C GLY A 118 -33.70 16.04 7.86
N ILE A 119 -32.39 15.82 7.72
CA ILE A 119 -31.77 14.51 7.99
C ILE A 119 -31.90 14.13 9.48
N ARG A 120 -31.66 15.08 10.38
CA ARG A 120 -31.78 14.89 11.81
C ARG A 120 -33.22 14.52 12.21
N ASN A 121 -34.20 15.21 11.66
CA ASN A 121 -35.62 14.91 11.85
C ASN A 121 -35.96 13.46 11.41
N ILE A 122 -35.43 13.03 10.26
CA ILE A 122 -35.55 11.64 9.81
C ILE A 122 -34.87 10.68 10.81
N ALA A 123 -33.65 10.98 11.26
CA ALA A 123 -32.92 10.14 12.20
C ALA A 123 -33.63 9.99 13.56
N GLU A 124 -34.21 11.09 14.07
CA GLU A 124 -34.85 11.15 15.39
C GLU A 124 -36.24 10.49 15.40
N HIS A 125 -37.05 10.67 14.35
CA HIS A 125 -38.46 10.23 14.36
C HIS A 125 -38.76 8.97 13.54
N SER A 126 -37.82 8.49 12.72
CA SER A 126 -38.08 7.29 11.91
C SER A 126 -38.11 6.02 12.75
N PHE A 127 -37.41 5.93 13.88
CA PHE A 127 -37.34 4.68 14.63
C PHE A 127 -38.70 4.25 15.17
N ASP A 128 -39.43 5.16 15.84
CA ASP A 128 -40.75 4.85 16.41
C ASP A 128 -41.78 4.48 15.33
N PHE A 129 -41.69 5.14 14.16
CA PHE A 129 -42.51 4.80 13.02
C PHE A 129 -42.16 3.43 12.43
N LEU A 130 -40.87 3.11 12.30
CA LEU A 130 -40.40 1.85 11.71
C LEU A 130 -40.54 0.66 12.67
N TYR A 131 -40.49 0.89 13.99
CA TYR A 131 -40.45 -0.16 15.01
C TYR A 131 -41.56 -1.21 14.87
N PRO A 132 -42.85 -0.86 14.67
CA PRO A 132 -43.92 -1.84 14.48
C PRO A 132 -43.77 -2.67 13.19
N PHE A 133 -43.09 -2.16 12.17
CA PHE A 133 -42.84 -2.88 10.92
C PHE A 133 -41.63 -3.80 10.99
N LEU A 134 -40.86 -3.74 12.08
CA LEU A 134 -39.66 -4.53 12.30
C LEU A 134 -39.88 -5.63 13.34
N ASP A 135 -41.13 -5.95 13.70
CA ASP A 135 -41.48 -6.95 14.71
C ASP A 135 -41.20 -8.41 14.29
N GLU A 136 -40.96 -8.62 12.99
CA GLU A 136 -40.50 -9.88 12.41
C GLU A 136 -39.24 -9.66 11.53
N PRO A 137 -38.41 -10.70 11.32
CA PRO A 137 -37.25 -10.60 10.44
C PRO A 137 -37.67 -10.36 8.97
N LEU A 138 -37.17 -9.28 8.38
CA LEU A 138 -37.44 -8.92 6.98
C LEU A 138 -36.25 -9.24 6.07
N GLY A 139 -36.51 -9.46 4.77
CA GLY A 139 -35.46 -9.54 3.74
C GLY A 139 -34.42 -10.65 3.93
N GLY A 140 -34.77 -11.74 4.62
CA GLY A 140 -33.87 -12.87 4.88
C GLY A 140 -33.02 -12.75 6.15
N ALA A 141 -33.27 -11.76 7.01
CA ALA A 141 -32.66 -11.69 8.33
C ALA A 141 -33.05 -12.91 9.19
N SER A 142 -32.12 -13.43 9.99
CA SER A 142 -32.38 -14.59 10.86
C SER A 142 -32.98 -14.21 12.23
N ASP A 143 -32.91 -12.94 12.62
CA ASP A 143 -33.18 -12.48 13.98
C ASP A 143 -33.69 -11.02 13.99
N ASN A 144 -34.88 -10.81 14.56
CA ASN A 144 -35.49 -9.50 14.73
C ASN A 144 -34.64 -8.60 15.66
N THR A 145 -34.09 -9.12 16.75
CA THR A 145 -33.33 -8.29 17.70
C THR A 145 -32.11 -7.66 17.03
N LYS A 146 -31.42 -8.40 16.15
CA LYS A 146 -30.31 -7.86 15.36
C LYS A 146 -30.77 -6.81 14.33
N GLN A 147 -31.93 -7.01 13.72
CA GLN A 147 -32.53 -6.04 12.80
C GLN A 147 -32.84 -4.71 13.49
N LEU A 148 -33.41 -4.75 14.71
CA LEU A 148 -33.70 -3.56 15.51
C LEU A 148 -32.42 -2.82 15.92
N VAL A 149 -31.39 -3.54 16.38
CA VAL A 149 -30.08 -2.96 16.72
C VAL A 149 -29.47 -2.28 15.50
N ARG A 150 -29.43 -2.95 14.34
CA ARG A 150 -28.88 -2.39 13.10
C ARG A 150 -29.63 -1.14 12.66
N THR A 151 -30.97 -1.15 12.74
CA THR A 151 -31.79 0.02 12.39
C THR A 151 -31.46 1.21 13.27
N ARG A 152 -31.34 0.99 14.58
CA ARG A 152 -30.94 2.03 15.53
C ARG A 152 -29.54 2.56 15.25
N GLU A 153 -28.57 1.69 14.98
CA GLU A 153 -27.20 2.07 14.64
C GLU A 153 -27.13 2.93 13.37
N VAL A 154 -27.91 2.61 12.34
CA VAL A 154 -27.98 3.42 11.10
C VAL A 154 -28.54 4.81 11.39
N LEU A 155 -29.65 4.91 12.12
CA LEU A 155 -30.25 6.20 12.47
C LEU A 155 -29.32 7.02 13.38
N SER A 156 -28.67 6.39 14.37
CA SER A 156 -27.67 7.05 15.20
C SER A 156 -26.44 7.50 14.40
N SER A 157 -26.00 6.72 13.41
CA SER A 157 -24.90 7.11 12.53
C SER A 157 -25.27 8.31 11.64
N LEU A 158 -26.51 8.38 11.17
CA LEU A 158 -27.04 9.57 10.48
C LEU A 158 -27.03 10.79 11.40
N GLY A 159 -27.47 10.64 12.65
CA GLY A 159 -27.38 11.70 13.68
C GLY A 159 -25.94 12.20 13.88
N GLY A 160 -25.00 11.26 14.10
CA GLY A 160 -23.58 11.61 14.27
C GLY A 160 -22.96 12.32 13.06
N LEU A 161 -23.37 11.97 11.84
CA LEU A 161 -22.98 12.70 10.63
C LEU A 161 -23.51 14.14 10.62
N THR A 162 -24.75 14.36 11.05
CA THR A 162 -25.31 15.72 11.13
C THR A 162 -24.57 16.59 12.14
N ASP A 163 -24.19 16.04 13.30
CA ASP A 163 -23.42 16.75 14.31
C ASP A 163 -22.02 17.11 13.78
N MET A 164 -21.33 16.18 13.12
CA MET A 164 -20.04 16.46 12.47
C MET A 164 -20.14 17.62 11.47
N LEU A 165 -21.15 17.60 10.60
CA LEU A 165 -21.31 18.62 9.56
C LEU A 165 -21.79 19.97 10.11
N SER A 166 -22.47 19.99 11.25
CA SER A 166 -22.90 21.24 11.91
C SER A 166 -21.72 22.15 12.32
N GLY A 167 -20.55 21.55 12.59
CA GLY A 167 -19.32 22.27 12.95
C GLY A 167 -18.57 22.92 11.79
N CYS A 168 -19.05 22.83 10.54
CA CYS A 168 -18.31 23.31 9.36
C CYS A 168 -18.31 24.85 9.17
N SER A 169 -18.92 25.61 10.07
CA SER A 169 -19.11 27.06 9.91
C SER A 169 -17.79 27.83 9.83
N GLU A 170 -16.78 27.47 10.62
CA GLU A 170 -15.44 28.07 10.57
C GLU A 170 -14.75 27.75 9.23
N GLN A 171 -14.84 26.49 8.79
CA GLN A 171 -14.31 26.07 7.50
C GLN A 171 -14.99 26.81 6.34
N PHE A 172 -16.29 27.07 6.43
CA PHE A 172 -17.02 27.87 5.45
C PHE A 172 -16.50 29.31 5.37
N GLN A 173 -16.18 29.94 6.50
CA GLN A 173 -15.60 31.29 6.53
C GLN A 173 -14.19 31.33 5.93
N ALA A 174 -13.37 30.30 6.16
CA ALA A 174 -12.07 30.18 5.49
C ALA A 174 -12.25 30.02 3.97
N ASN A 175 -13.16 29.12 3.55
CA ASN A 175 -13.47 28.88 2.15
C ASN A 175 -13.98 30.14 1.44
N SER A 176 -14.87 30.91 2.08
CA SER A 176 -15.45 32.12 1.48
C SER A 176 -14.39 33.19 1.22
N ARG A 177 -13.42 33.36 2.14
CA ARG A 177 -12.28 34.27 1.97
C ARG A 177 -11.37 33.87 0.81
N GLU A 178 -11.06 32.58 0.67
CA GLU A 178 -10.27 32.08 -0.45
C GLU A 178 -10.98 32.32 -1.79
N VAL A 179 -12.28 32.01 -1.88
CA VAL A 179 -13.07 32.22 -3.10
C VAL A 179 -13.22 33.71 -3.41
N ALA A 180 -13.41 34.57 -2.40
CA ALA A 180 -13.42 36.02 -2.59
C ALA A 180 -12.07 36.56 -3.09
N THR A 181 -10.96 36.00 -2.59
CA THR A 181 -9.61 36.34 -3.06
C THR A 181 -9.43 35.96 -4.53
N PHE A 182 -9.86 34.75 -4.92
CA PHE A 182 -9.91 34.32 -6.30
C PHE A 182 -10.79 35.24 -7.16
N ALA A 183 -12.01 35.55 -6.71
CA ALA A 183 -12.94 36.42 -7.42
C ALA A 183 -12.33 37.80 -7.68
N ASN A 184 -11.69 38.40 -6.69
CA ASN A 184 -11.03 39.71 -6.80
C ASN A 184 -9.78 39.67 -7.69
N ALA A 185 -9.00 38.59 -7.65
CA ALA A 185 -7.82 38.43 -8.49
C ALA A 185 -8.17 38.34 -9.99
N HIS A 186 -9.32 37.75 -10.31
CA HIS A 186 -9.82 37.59 -11.68
C HIS A 186 -10.96 38.54 -12.05
N ALA A 187 -11.24 39.56 -11.23
CA ALA A 187 -12.36 40.46 -11.45
C ALA A 187 -12.25 41.22 -12.78
N LEU A 188 -13.37 41.32 -13.49
CA LEU A 188 -13.47 42.06 -14.76
C LEU A 188 -13.51 43.57 -14.46
N ARG A 189 -12.34 44.19 -14.39
CA ARG A 189 -12.18 45.61 -14.01
C ARG A 189 -12.65 46.59 -15.09
N GLU A 190 -12.65 46.16 -16.34
CA GLU A 190 -13.06 46.96 -17.51
C GLU A 190 -14.59 46.91 -17.75
N SER A 191 -15.37 46.57 -16.71
CA SER A 191 -16.81 46.36 -16.84
C SER A 191 -17.58 47.68 -16.89
N GLU A 192 -18.42 47.86 -17.91
CA GLU A 192 -19.38 48.97 -18.03
C GLU A 192 -20.71 48.65 -17.32
N LEU A 193 -20.65 47.91 -16.21
CA LEU A 193 -21.79 47.34 -15.49
C LEU A 193 -22.96 48.32 -15.30
N PHE A 194 -22.65 49.53 -14.86
CA PHE A 194 -23.65 50.55 -14.53
C PHE A 194 -24.34 51.12 -15.78
N GLY A 195 -23.69 51.10 -16.94
CA GLY A 195 -24.27 51.54 -18.21
C GLY A 195 -25.42 50.64 -18.69
N TYR A 196 -25.48 49.39 -18.21
CA TYR A 196 -26.55 48.49 -18.61
C TYR A 196 -27.92 48.90 -18.06
N PHE A 197 -27.95 49.58 -16.91
CA PHE A 197 -29.16 49.86 -16.13
C PHE A 197 -30.17 50.75 -16.86
N GLU A 198 -29.72 51.60 -17.78
CA GLU A 198 -30.58 52.52 -18.53
C GLU A 198 -31.61 51.83 -19.42
N SER A 199 -31.33 50.60 -19.88
CA SER A 199 -32.19 49.86 -20.83
C SER A 199 -32.67 48.50 -20.31
N LEU A 200 -32.39 48.16 -19.05
CA LEU A 200 -32.64 46.82 -18.53
C LEU A 200 -34.12 46.43 -18.56
N ASP A 201 -35.02 47.31 -18.12
CA ASP A 201 -36.43 46.94 -17.98
C ASP A 201 -37.11 46.65 -19.32
N ALA A 202 -36.85 47.47 -20.34
CA ALA A 202 -37.41 47.25 -21.68
C ALA A 202 -36.90 45.94 -22.29
N VAL A 203 -35.59 45.68 -22.17
CA VAL A 203 -34.94 44.50 -22.77
C VAL A 203 -35.32 43.23 -22.03
N ALA A 204 -35.33 43.26 -20.69
CA ALA A 204 -35.75 42.13 -19.88
C ALA A 204 -37.23 41.80 -20.12
N SER A 205 -38.10 42.80 -20.18
CA SER A 205 -39.53 42.59 -20.47
C SER A 205 -39.73 41.90 -21.82
N ALA A 206 -39.08 42.41 -22.89
CA ALA A 206 -39.13 41.79 -24.21
C ALA A 206 -38.63 40.33 -24.20
N ARG A 207 -37.55 40.04 -23.47
CA ARG A 207 -37.05 38.67 -23.31
C ARG A 207 -38.01 37.78 -22.54
N TYR A 208 -38.61 38.26 -21.46
CA TYR A 208 -39.53 37.51 -20.63
C TYR A 208 -40.85 37.19 -21.33
N GLU A 209 -41.35 38.12 -22.15
CA GLU A 209 -42.53 37.90 -22.99
C GLU A 209 -42.23 36.92 -24.12
N GLY A 210 -41.11 37.09 -24.81
CA GLY A 210 -40.66 36.23 -25.90
C GLY A 210 -40.09 34.88 -25.47
N ARG A 211 -39.96 34.61 -24.16
CA ARG A 211 -39.22 33.46 -23.60
C ARG A 211 -37.80 33.33 -24.19
N MET A 212 -37.15 34.47 -24.39
CA MET A 212 -35.80 34.55 -24.92
C MET A 212 -34.78 34.48 -23.78
N PRO A 213 -33.77 33.61 -23.86
CA PRO A 213 -32.74 33.48 -22.83
C PRO A 213 -31.80 34.69 -22.81
N PRO A 214 -31.03 34.90 -21.72
CA PRO A 214 -31.15 34.22 -20.44
C PRO A 214 -32.15 34.94 -19.50
N GLY A 215 -32.57 34.27 -18.43
CA GLY A 215 -33.32 34.88 -17.32
C GLY A 215 -34.84 34.88 -17.44
N TYR A 216 -35.45 34.39 -18.52
CA TYR A 216 -36.92 34.39 -18.65
C TYR A 216 -37.62 33.47 -17.65
N GLN A 217 -36.91 32.47 -17.10
CA GLN A 217 -37.46 31.62 -16.06
C GLN A 217 -37.61 32.34 -14.71
N ASP A 218 -36.91 33.47 -14.52
CA ASP A 218 -36.92 34.22 -13.26
C ASP A 218 -38.11 35.19 -13.15
N ARG A 219 -38.97 35.28 -14.17
CA ARG A 219 -40.16 36.15 -14.23
C ARG A 219 -41.09 36.02 -13.02
N LYS A 220 -41.16 34.84 -12.38
CA LYS A 220 -42.08 34.56 -11.26
C LYS A 220 -41.47 34.74 -9.87
N LYS A 221 -40.20 35.18 -9.76
CA LYS A 221 -39.58 35.45 -8.46
C LYS A 221 -40.28 36.67 -7.82
N LYS A 222 -41.15 36.43 -6.83
CA LYS A 222 -41.81 37.50 -6.07
C LYS A 222 -40.77 38.34 -5.33
N PRO A 223 -40.93 39.68 -5.24
CA PRO A 223 -40.08 40.51 -4.41
C PRO A 223 -40.12 40.04 -2.95
N LEU A 224 -39.00 40.20 -2.24
CA LEU A 224 -38.96 40.00 -0.79
C LEU A 224 -39.63 41.21 -0.16
N LYS A 225 -40.61 40.97 0.71
CA LYS A 225 -41.14 42.02 1.59
C LYS A 225 -40.17 42.16 2.74
N VAL A 226 -39.52 43.31 2.83
CA VAL A 226 -38.63 43.66 3.94
C VAL A 226 -39.32 44.77 4.72
N GLU A 227 -39.60 44.53 5.99
CA GLU A 227 -40.06 45.58 6.88
C GLU A 227 -38.84 46.37 7.37
N THR A 228 -38.82 47.67 7.09
CA THR A 228 -37.83 48.61 7.63
C THR A 228 -38.59 49.81 8.18
N ASP A 229 -38.40 50.11 9.47
CA ASP A 229 -39.02 51.25 10.17
C ASP A 229 -40.55 51.37 10.01
N GLY A 230 -41.27 50.24 10.02
CA GLY A 230 -42.73 50.21 9.93
C GLY A 230 -43.29 50.37 8.51
N GLU A 231 -42.44 50.49 7.50
CA GLU A 231 -42.81 50.46 6.09
C GLU A 231 -42.39 49.14 5.45
N THR A 232 -43.31 48.52 4.70
CA THR A 232 -43.01 47.30 3.93
C THR A 232 -42.38 47.71 2.61
N ALA A 233 -41.05 47.66 2.51
CA ALA A 233 -40.34 47.84 1.26
C ALA A 233 -40.29 46.52 0.47
N GLU A 234 -40.55 46.59 -0.82
CA GLU A 234 -40.31 45.46 -1.73
C GLU A 234 -38.85 45.49 -2.18
N GLU A 235 -37.99 44.67 -1.57
CA GLU A 235 -36.66 44.44 -2.11
C GLU A 235 -36.77 43.51 -3.32
N GLY A 236 -36.45 44.07 -4.49
CA GLY A 236 -36.45 43.35 -5.76
C GLY A 236 -35.45 42.19 -5.70
N ARG A 237 -35.95 40.94 -5.63
CA ARG A 237 -35.14 39.78 -5.97
C ARG A 237 -34.57 40.00 -7.36
N ASN A 238 -33.30 39.64 -7.51
CA ASN A 238 -32.47 39.87 -8.68
C ASN A 238 -33.02 39.26 -9.98
N ARG A 239 -34.05 39.88 -10.55
CA ARG A 239 -34.73 39.39 -11.76
C ARG A 239 -33.87 39.59 -13.00
N TRP A 240 -33.09 40.67 -13.03
CA TRP A 240 -32.27 41.04 -14.17
C TRP A 240 -30.86 40.44 -14.15
N GLY A 241 -30.49 39.67 -13.12
CA GLY A 241 -29.10 39.26 -12.88
C GLY A 241 -28.47 38.51 -14.06
N ASP A 242 -29.17 37.50 -14.55
CA ASP A 242 -28.75 36.71 -15.72
C ASP A 242 -28.50 37.59 -16.95
N LEU A 243 -29.34 38.60 -17.18
CA LEU A 243 -29.19 39.52 -18.31
C LEU A 243 -28.00 40.47 -18.14
N ILE A 244 -27.78 40.96 -16.92
CA ILE A 244 -26.65 41.85 -16.60
C ILE A 244 -25.34 41.09 -16.78
N PHE A 245 -25.22 39.90 -16.19
CA PHE A 245 -24.09 39.00 -16.37
C PHE A 245 -23.83 38.70 -17.85
N TRP A 246 -24.87 38.35 -18.59
CA TRP A 246 -24.75 38.00 -20.00
C TRP A 246 -24.24 39.17 -20.86
N ARG A 247 -24.78 40.38 -20.65
CA ARG A 247 -24.29 41.59 -21.33
C ARG A 247 -22.82 41.86 -21.02
N GLU A 248 -22.46 41.78 -19.74
CA GLU A 248 -21.09 42.02 -19.27
C GLU A 248 -20.07 41.12 -19.97
N ILE A 249 -20.35 39.81 -20.08
CA ILE A 249 -19.42 38.89 -20.72
C ILE A 249 -19.35 39.08 -22.23
N LEU A 250 -20.46 39.46 -22.88
CA LEU A 250 -20.49 39.71 -24.33
C LEU A 250 -19.69 40.95 -24.71
N ASP A 251 -19.82 42.03 -23.95
CA ASP A 251 -19.08 43.28 -24.23
C ASP A 251 -17.58 43.09 -24.00
N HIS A 252 -17.19 42.37 -22.94
CA HIS A 252 -15.78 42.01 -22.74
C HIS A 252 -15.27 41.05 -23.82
N ALA A 253 -16.05 40.04 -24.21
CA ALA A 253 -15.65 39.11 -25.26
C ALA A 253 -15.47 39.84 -26.61
N ARG A 254 -16.34 40.81 -26.91
CA ARG A 254 -16.22 41.69 -28.08
C ARG A 254 -14.93 42.51 -28.02
N SER A 255 -14.66 43.18 -26.89
CA SER A 255 -13.48 44.06 -26.75
C SER A 255 -12.17 43.28 -26.89
N LYS A 256 -12.13 42.04 -26.37
CA LYS A 256 -10.97 41.14 -26.49
C LYS A 256 -10.96 40.32 -27.79
N ARG A 257 -11.94 40.50 -28.67
CA ARG A 257 -12.12 39.74 -29.92
C ARG A 257 -12.08 38.23 -29.69
N ALA A 258 -12.80 37.74 -28.69
CA ALA A 258 -12.89 36.33 -28.38
C ALA A 258 -13.44 35.53 -29.58
N LYS A 259 -12.87 34.34 -29.81
CA LYS A 259 -13.40 33.36 -30.77
C LYS A 259 -14.25 32.30 -30.10
N ALA A 260 -14.08 32.08 -28.80
CA ALA A 260 -14.94 31.22 -28.01
C ALA A 260 -15.19 31.80 -26.63
N ILE A 261 -16.36 31.49 -26.09
CA ILE A 261 -16.78 31.83 -24.74
C ILE A 261 -17.07 30.53 -23.99
N VAL A 262 -16.46 30.38 -22.82
CA VAL A 262 -16.78 29.34 -21.86
C VAL A 262 -17.34 30.01 -20.61
N VAL A 263 -18.51 29.55 -20.16
CA VAL A 263 -19.08 29.99 -18.89
C VAL A 263 -19.01 28.84 -17.90
N LEU A 264 -18.38 29.07 -16.75
CA LEU A 264 -18.40 28.16 -15.62
C LEU A 264 -19.65 28.47 -14.80
N THR A 265 -20.66 27.61 -14.87
CA THR A 265 -21.97 27.83 -14.22
C THR A 265 -22.57 26.50 -13.76
N ARG A 266 -23.32 26.55 -12.65
CA ARG A 266 -24.19 25.45 -12.21
C ARG A 266 -25.66 25.68 -12.58
N ASP A 267 -25.95 26.72 -13.36
CA ASP A 267 -27.29 26.93 -13.88
C ASP A 267 -27.59 25.93 -15.01
N GLY A 268 -28.49 25.00 -14.71
CA GLY A 268 -28.99 23.98 -15.64
C GLY A 268 -30.41 24.27 -16.14
N LYS A 269 -30.92 25.49 -15.92
CA LYS A 269 -32.25 25.89 -16.39
C LYS A 269 -32.32 25.89 -17.92
N SER A 270 -33.54 25.76 -18.43
CA SER A 270 -33.78 25.67 -19.88
C SER A 270 -33.55 26.99 -20.62
N ASP A 271 -33.37 28.10 -19.91
CA ASP A 271 -32.98 29.39 -20.48
C ASP A 271 -31.46 29.58 -20.57
N TRP A 272 -30.69 28.61 -20.09
CA TRP A 272 -29.23 28.55 -20.29
C TRP A 272 -28.82 27.36 -21.15
N GLN A 273 -29.44 26.19 -20.94
CA GLN A 273 -29.13 24.95 -21.65
C GLN A 273 -30.33 24.47 -22.47
N MET A 274 -30.07 23.77 -23.56
CA MET A 274 -31.13 23.12 -24.32
C MET A 274 -31.87 22.11 -23.44
N ALA A 275 -33.21 22.09 -23.52
CA ALA A 275 -34.04 21.10 -22.83
C ALA A 275 -33.79 19.68 -23.40
N PRO A 276 -34.02 18.61 -22.63
CA PRO A 276 -33.96 17.25 -23.17
C PRO A 276 -34.98 17.07 -24.29
N LEU A 277 -34.60 16.37 -25.35
CA LEU A 277 -35.54 15.86 -26.33
C LEU A 277 -36.10 14.50 -25.86
N PRO A 278 -37.34 14.14 -26.25
CA PRO A 278 -37.89 12.82 -25.96
C PRO A 278 -37.01 11.71 -26.54
N GLY A 279 -36.53 10.80 -25.69
CA GLY A 279 -35.65 9.69 -26.08
C GLY A 279 -34.15 9.96 -25.92
N ASP A 280 -33.75 11.16 -25.50
CA ASP A 280 -32.35 11.44 -25.17
C ASP A 280 -31.88 10.57 -24.00
N ASP A 281 -30.73 9.92 -24.17
CA ASP A 281 -30.02 9.27 -23.08
C ASP A 281 -29.57 10.35 -22.07
N ALA A 282 -29.72 10.05 -20.77
CA ALA A 282 -29.24 10.90 -19.69
C ALA A 282 -27.72 11.14 -19.74
N SER A 283 -26.98 10.31 -20.49
CA SER A 283 -25.55 10.48 -20.77
C SER A 283 -25.21 11.55 -21.82
N ILE A 284 -26.20 12.03 -22.60
CA ILE A 284 -25.98 13.02 -23.66
C ILE A 284 -25.84 14.41 -23.05
N GLU A 285 -24.69 15.04 -23.31
CA GLU A 285 -24.47 16.41 -22.89
C GLU A 285 -25.18 17.41 -23.78
N ARG A 286 -25.83 18.37 -23.12
CA ARG A 286 -26.64 19.38 -23.79
C ARG A 286 -25.84 20.65 -24.04
N PRO A 287 -25.91 21.21 -25.25
CA PRO A 287 -25.25 22.47 -25.56
C PRO A 287 -25.94 23.64 -24.86
N ALA A 288 -25.27 24.79 -24.89
CA ALA A 288 -25.87 26.08 -24.55
C ALA A 288 -27.12 26.32 -25.40
N HIS A 289 -28.09 27.05 -24.84
CA HIS A 289 -29.31 27.39 -25.59
C HIS A 289 -28.95 28.08 -26.92
N PRO A 290 -29.52 27.68 -28.07
CA PRO A 290 -29.11 28.17 -29.40
C PRO A 290 -29.13 29.69 -29.52
N SER A 291 -30.19 30.35 -29.03
CA SER A 291 -30.28 31.82 -29.03
C SER A 291 -29.14 32.52 -28.28
N LEU A 292 -28.58 31.92 -27.22
CA LEU A 292 -27.39 32.45 -26.55
C LEU A 292 -26.16 32.32 -27.43
N GLY A 293 -25.98 31.17 -28.09
CA GLY A 293 -24.90 30.98 -29.06
C GLY A 293 -24.99 31.97 -30.23
N PHE A 294 -26.19 32.17 -30.78
CA PHE A 294 -26.44 33.14 -31.83
C PHE A 294 -26.16 34.58 -31.38
N GLU A 295 -26.61 34.96 -30.18
CA GLU A 295 -26.31 36.28 -29.62
C GLU A 295 -24.81 36.46 -29.36
N ALA A 296 -24.11 35.44 -28.85
CA ALA A 296 -22.66 35.48 -28.65
C ALA A 296 -21.91 35.69 -29.98
N TRP A 297 -22.35 35.02 -31.04
CA TRP A 297 -21.80 35.22 -32.37
C TRP A 297 -22.08 36.62 -32.93
N ARG A 298 -23.34 37.09 -32.87
CA ARG A 298 -23.74 38.40 -33.42
C ARG A 298 -23.18 39.57 -32.62
N SER A 299 -23.17 39.46 -31.30
CA SER A 299 -22.73 40.53 -30.41
C SER A 299 -21.21 40.48 -30.25
N ALA A 300 -20.62 39.36 -29.84
CA ALA A 300 -19.19 39.30 -29.52
C ALA A 300 -18.29 38.79 -30.64
N GLY A 301 -18.83 38.25 -31.73
CA GLY A 301 -18.06 37.56 -32.76
C GLY A 301 -17.53 36.19 -32.33
N ALA A 302 -18.05 35.65 -31.22
CA ALA A 302 -17.65 34.36 -30.69
C ALA A 302 -18.28 33.22 -31.51
N GLU A 303 -17.45 32.34 -32.05
CA GLU A 303 -17.85 31.22 -32.90
C GLU A 303 -18.23 29.96 -32.09
N LYS A 304 -17.95 29.95 -30.79
CA LYS A 304 -18.32 28.86 -29.89
C LYS A 304 -18.77 29.41 -28.53
N LEU A 305 -19.82 28.81 -28.00
CA LEU A 305 -20.29 29.00 -26.62
C LEU A 305 -20.37 27.62 -25.93
N ARG A 306 -19.78 27.51 -24.74
CA ARG A 306 -19.86 26.31 -23.90
C ARG A 306 -20.21 26.70 -22.47
N LEU A 307 -21.02 25.86 -21.83
CA LEU A 307 -21.38 25.98 -20.42
C LEU A 307 -20.79 24.77 -19.69
N TYR A 308 -19.89 24.99 -18.74
CA TYR A 308 -19.27 23.94 -17.95
C TYR A 308 -19.70 24.07 -16.49
N ASP A 309 -20.40 23.06 -15.99
CA ASP A 309 -20.56 22.87 -14.56
C ASP A 309 -19.35 22.14 -13.98
N ASN A 310 -19.37 21.93 -12.66
CA ASN A 310 -18.28 21.24 -11.97
C ASN A 310 -18.06 19.80 -12.48
N ARG A 311 -19.11 19.11 -12.97
CA ARG A 311 -19.00 17.73 -13.46
C ARG A 311 -18.31 17.68 -14.82
N ARG A 312 -18.73 18.51 -15.76
CA ARG A 312 -18.11 18.62 -17.10
C ARG A 312 -16.65 19.03 -16.97
N LEU A 313 -16.38 20.02 -16.13
CA LEU A 313 -15.03 20.49 -15.90
C LEU A 313 -14.13 19.40 -15.27
N ALA A 314 -14.70 18.53 -14.43
CA ALA A 314 -13.98 17.35 -13.90
C ALA A 314 -13.68 16.28 -14.95
N LEU A 315 -14.56 16.07 -15.94
CA LEU A 315 -14.27 15.18 -17.07
C LEU A 315 -13.09 15.70 -17.89
N ILE A 316 -13.06 17.00 -18.17
CA ILE A 316 -11.96 17.67 -18.88
C ILE A 316 -10.66 17.56 -18.07
N ALA A 317 -10.69 17.87 -16.77
CA ALA A 317 -9.53 17.76 -15.89
C ALA A 317 -8.97 16.33 -15.84
N LYS A 318 -9.87 15.34 -15.73
CA LYS A 318 -9.51 13.92 -15.70
C LYS A 318 -8.84 13.49 -17.00
N ALA A 319 -9.39 13.86 -18.15
CA ALA A 319 -8.80 13.55 -19.46
C ALA A 319 -7.42 14.21 -19.63
N ALA A 320 -7.23 15.41 -19.07
CA ALA A 320 -5.95 16.12 -19.07
C ALA A 320 -4.94 15.60 -18.01
N GLY A 321 -5.32 14.65 -17.14
CA GLY A 321 -4.47 14.18 -16.06
C GLY A 321 -4.18 15.24 -14.98
N ARG A 322 -5.11 16.17 -14.74
CA ARG A 322 -4.94 17.32 -13.84
C ARG A 322 -5.96 17.30 -12.69
N ALA A 323 -5.62 18.02 -11.62
CA ALA A 323 -6.50 18.34 -10.49
C ALA A 323 -7.28 17.13 -9.91
N PRO A 324 -6.58 16.04 -9.50
CA PRO A 324 -7.23 14.79 -9.08
C PRO A 324 -8.17 14.94 -7.88
N ALA A 325 -7.88 15.82 -6.91
CA ALA A 325 -8.76 16.07 -5.77
C ALA A 325 -10.00 16.88 -6.17
N PHE A 326 -9.89 17.77 -7.16
CA PHE A 326 -11.05 18.43 -7.77
C PHE A 326 -11.93 17.44 -8.53
N VAL A 327 -11.32 16.55 -9.32
CA VAL A 327 -12.04 15.48 -10.04
C VAL A 327 -12.84 14.65 -9.05
N SER A 328 -12.19 14.19 -7.97
CA SER A 328 -12.82 13.34 -6.95
C SER A 328 -14.05 13.97 -6.28
N VAL A 329 -14.03 15.27 -5.96
CA VAL A 329 -15.17 15.94 -5.28
C VAL A 329 -16.30 16.28 -6.26
N SER A 330 -15.99 16.36 -7.55
CA SER A 330 -16.94 16.74 -8.60
C SER A 330 -17.64 15.55 -9.25
N THR A 331 -17.03 14.37 -9.21
CA THR A 331 -17.67 13.11 -9.59
C THR A 331 -18.40 12.54 -8.37
N LEU A 332 -19.72 12.38 -8.45
CA LEU A 332 -20.44 11.60 -7.43
C LEU A 332 -20.00 10.13 -7.56
N PRO A 333 -19.32 9.52 -6.57
CA PRO A 333 -19.23 8.07 -6.55
C PRO A 333 -20.66 7.54 -6.49
N GLY A 334 -21.01 6.59 -7.36
CA GLY A 334 -22.32 5.94 -7.31
C GLY A 334 -22.60 5.47 -5.89
N MET A 335 -23.84 5.60 -5.41
CA MET A 335 -24.19 5.16 -4.06
C MET A 335 -23.69 3.72 -3.89
N PRO A 336 -22.86 3.44 -2.86
CA PRO A 336 -22.39 2.09 -2.63
C PRO A 336 -23.62 1.18 -2.49
N LYS A 337 -23.64 0.08 -3.24
CA LYS A 337 -24.72 -0.91 -3.13
C LYS A 337 -24.86 -1.30 -1.65
N PRO A 338 -26.08 -1.44 -1.12
CA PRO A 338 -26.27 -1.84 0.27
C PRO A 338 -25.48 -3.12 0.53
N LYS A 339 -24.51 -3.02 1.46
CA LYS A 339 -23.62 -4.11 1.84
C LYS A 339 -24.46 -5.28 2.35
N SER A 340 -24.20 -6.47 1.82
CA SER A 340 -24.83 -7.70 2.29
C SER A 340 -24.32 -8.04 3.69
N GLU A 341 -25.03 -8.91 4.42
CA GLU A 341 -24.57 -9.40 5.73
C GLU A 341 -23.19 -10.08 5.66
N LYS A 342 -22.86 -10.70 4.52
CA LYS A 342 -21.52 -11.25 4.25
C LYS A 342 -20.43 -10.18 4.14
N ASP A 343 -20.76 -9.01 3.61
CA ASP A 343 -19.80 -7.90 3.48
C ASP A 343 -19.51 -7.27 4.85
N HIS A 344 -20.52 -7.17 5.71
CA HIS A 344 -20.33 -6.74 7.10
C HIS A 344 -19.47 -7.73 7.89
N GLN A 345 -19.70 -9.04 7.74
CA GLN A 345 -18.86 -10.06 8.36
C GLN A 345 -17.40 -9.98 7.88
N LYS A 346 -17.19 -9.73 6.58
CA LYS A 346 -15.84 -9.57 6.01
C LYS A 346 -15.11 -8.34 6.58
N GLU A 347 -15.80 -7.20 6.68
CA GLU A 347 -15.23 -5.96 7.23
C GLU A 347 -14.91 -6.09 8.74
N GLU A 348 -15.72 -6.84 9.47
CA GLU A 348 -15.46 -7.15 10.88
C GLU A 348 -14.24 -8.07 11.05
N ILE A 349 -14.06 -9.04 10.15
CA ILE A 349 -12.84 -9.88 10.07
C ILE A 349 -11.62 -9.00 9.79
N GLU A 350 -11.66 -8.11 8.79
CA GLU A 350 -10.55 -7.21 8.43
C GLU A 350 -10.18 -6.26 9.59
N LYS A 351 -11.18 -5.74 10.31
CA LYS A 351 -10.96 -4.90 11.49
C LYS A 351 -10.30 -5.68 12.63
N ARG A 352 -10.72 -6.93 12.83
CA ARG A 352 -10.13 -7.84 13.83
C ARG A 352 -8.68 -8.21 13.46
N GLU A 353 -8.39 -8.44 12.18
CA GLU A 353 -7.05 -8.69 11.68
C GLU A 353 -6.11 -7.49 11.91
N ARG A 354 -6.57 -6.26 11.65
CA ARG A 354 -5.80 -5.05 11.95
C ARG A 354 -5.50 -4.91 13.45
N ALA A 355 -6.49 -5.13 14.31
CA ALA A 355 -6.29 -5.08 15.76
C ALA A 355 -5.27 -6.13 16.23
N VAL A 356 -5.31 -7.34 15.67
CA VAL A 356 -4.32 -8.40 15.95
C VAL A 356 -2.92 -8.00 15.46
N SER A 357 -2.80 -7.33 14.30
CA SER A 357 -1.50 -6.86 13.79
C SER A 357 -0.85 -5.82 14.70
N ILE A 358 -1.64 -4.87 15.22
CA ILE A 358 -1.17 -3.83 16.15
C ILE A 358 -0.72 -4.46 17.47
N ALA A 359 -1.53 -5.36 18.03
CA ALA A 359 -1.17 -6.07 19.26
C ALA A 359 0.12 -6.90 19.11
N ARG A 360 0.34 -7.51 17.94
CA ARG A 360 1.58 -8.25 17.66
C ARG A 360 2.80 -7.33 17.60
N ALA A 361 2.68 -6.15 16.99
CA ALA A 361 3.75 -5.16 16.90
C ALA A 361 4.13 -4.58 18.29
N GLU A 362 3.17 -4.43 19.20
CA GLU A 362 3.44 -4.03 20.59
C GLU A 362 4.20 -5.12 21.36
N ILE A 363 3.84 -6.39 21.17
CA ILE A 363 4.50 -7.53 21.85
C ILE A 363 5.95 -7.71 21.36
N THR A 364 6.22 -7.57 20.05
CA THR A 364 7.59 -7.62 19.52
C THR A 364 8.46 -6.51 20.12
N THR A 365 7.91 -5.29 20.23
CA THR A 365 8.61 -4.14 20.82
C THR A 365 8.98 -4.39 22.29
N ARG A 366 8.10 -5.06 23.06
CA ARG A 366 8.33 -5.37 24.48
C ARG A 366 9.28 -6.54 24.72
N THR A 367 9.30 -7.52 23.83
CA THR A 367 10.08 -8.76 23.99
C THR A 367 11.49 -8.67 23.40
N GLY A 368 11.76 -7.69 22.53
CA GLY A 368 13.04 -7.55 21.83
C GLY A 368 13.20 -8.51 20.65
N PHE A 369 12.19 -9.35 20.35
CA PHE A 369 12.20 -10.22 19.18
C PHE A 369 11.84 -9.47 17.90
N ARG A 370 12.45 -9.87 16.79
CA ARG A 370 12.17 -9.27 15.47
C ARG A 370 10.81 -9.67 14.88
N PHE A 371 10.26 -10.81 15.31
CA PHE A 371 8.92 -11.30 14.96
C PHE A 371 8.39 -12.20 16.08
N LEU A 372 7.17 -12.74 15.96
CA LEU A 372 6.59 -13.69 16.93
C LEU A 372 6.39 -15.06 16.27
N ASP A 373 6.42 -16.11 17.09
CA ASP A 373 6.05 -17.46 16.65
C ASP A 373 4.64 -17.46 16.02
N VAL A 374 4.47 -18.16 14.89
CA VAL A 374 3.17 -18.30 14.21
C VAL A 374 2.15 -18.93 15.16
N ASN A 375 0.90 -18.45 15.11
CA ASN A 375 -0.21 -19.08 15.84
C ASN A 375 -0.29 -20.58 15.50
N GLY A 376 -0.08 -21.44 16.49
CA GLY A 376 -0.13 -22.91 16.33
C GLY A 376 1.23 -23.58 16.11
N LEU A 377 2.32 -22.81 15.97
CA LEU A 377 3.67 -23.34 16.07
C LEU A 377 3.92 -23.73 17.54
N THR A 378 3.96 -25.03 17.80
CA THR A 378 4.19 -25.58 19.14
C THR A 378 5.32 -26.58 19.08
N LEU A 379 6.03 -26.71 20.20
CA LEU A 379 7.14 -27.64 20.36
C LEU A 379 6.63 -28.97 20.92
N SER A 380 6.90 -30.07 20.25
CA SER A 380 6.63 -31.42 20.77
C SER A 380 7.50 -32.48 20.11
N ASP A 381 7.79 -33.56 20.83
CA ASP A 381 8.59 -34.68 20.33
C ASP A 381 8.06 -35.26 19.00
N PRO A 382 6.74 -35.48 18.80
CA PRO A 382 6.23 -35.96 17.52
C PRO A 382 6.49 -35.00 16.36
N LYS A 383 6.38 -33.69 16.59
CA LYS A 383 6.63 -32.66 15.57
C LYS A 383 8.11 -32.61 15.19
N LEU A 384 9.02 -32.65 16.16
CA LEU A 384 10.46 -32.71 15.91
C LEU A 384 10.86 -34.00 15.17
N LYS A 385 10.36 -35.17 15.59
CA LYS A 385 10.62 -36.45 14.89
C LYS A 385 10.12 -36.41 13.45
N ARG A 386 8.93 -35.86 13.21
CA ARG A 386 8.38 -35.65 11.86
C ARG A 386 9.25 -34.72 11.02
N ALA A 387 9.67 -33.58 11.58
CA ALA A 387 10.53 -32.62 10.89
C ALA A 387 11.92 -33.22 10.56
N MET A 388 12.48 -34.04 11.45
CA MET A 388 13.72 -34.79 11.20
C MET A 388 13.59 -35.80 10.04
N LEU A 389 12.46 -36.50 9.97
CA LEU A 389 12.16 -37.43 8.87
C LEU A 389 11.96 -36.67 7.55
N SER A 390 11.24 -35.55 7.59
CA SER A 390 10.95 -34.72 6.43
C SER A 390 12.19 -34.02 5.88
N SER A 391 13.16 -33.70 6.74
CA SER A 391 14.45 -33.11 6.35
C SER A 391 15.51 -34.13 5.94
N ARG A 392 15.16 -35.41 5.75
CA ARG A 392 16.12 -36.45 5.34
C ARG A 392 16.65 -36.25 3.93
N ASP A 393 15.77 -35.88 3.01
CA ASP A 393 16.07 -35.63 1.60
C ASP A 393 15.85 -34.15 1.32
N LEU A 394 16.94 -33.39 1.14
CA LEU A 394 16.84 -31.94 0.98
C LEU A 394 16.49 -31.56 -0.47
N THR A 395 16.46 -32.53 -1.40
CA THR A 395 16.13 -32.31 -2.82
C THR A 395 14.62 -32.26 -3.07
N VAL A 396 13.82 -32.92 -2.23
CA VAL A 396 12.36 -33.05 -2.41
C VAL A 396 11.56 -31.89 -1.77
N ALA A 397 12.19 -31.10 -0.91
CA ALA A 397 11.50 -30.23 0.04
C ALA A 397 11.80 -28.73 -0.11
N SER A 398 11.66 -28.18 -1.32
CA SER A 398 11.67 -26.71 -1.51
C SER A 398 10.26 -26.17 -1.60
N THR A 399 9.66 -25.83 -0.45
CA THR A 399 8.43 -25.04 -0.44
C THR A 399 8.72 -23.60 -0.84
N ALA A 400 7.68 -22.83 -1.20
CA ALA A 400 7.84 -21.42 -1.53
C ALA A 400 8.48 -20.62 -0.38
N ALA A 401 8.17 -20.97 0.88
CA ALA A 401 8.75 -20.32 2.04
C ALA A 401 10.26 -20.61 2.18
N VAL A 402 10.67 -21.88 2.04
CA VAL A 402 12.08 -22.28 2.10
C VAL A 402 12.86 -21.62 0.95
N GLY A 403 12.33 -21.65 -0.28
CA GLY A 403 12.98 -21.02 -1.44
C GLY A 403 13.17 -19.51 -1.29
N LYS A 404 12.22 -18.81 -0.64
CA LYS A 404 12.36 -17.38 -0.32
C LYS A 404 13.56 -17.13 0.62
N ALA A 405 13.72 -17.93 1.66
CA ALA A 405 14.85 -17.80 2.58
C ALA A 405 16.20 -18.18 1.92
N GLU A 406 16.23 -19.20 1.07
CA GLU A 406 17.41 -19.56 0.28
C GLU A 406 17.83 -18.47 -0.70
N THR A 407 16.85 -17.75 -1.27
CA THR A 407 17.11 -16.60 -2.14
C THR A 407 17.79 -15.47 -1.36
N ILE A 408 17.33 -15.20 -0.13
CA ILE A 408 17.97 -14.22 0.76
C ILE A 408 19.40 -14.63 1.08
N LEU A 409 19.65 -15.91 1.42
CA LEU A 409 21.03 -16.40 1.63
C LEU A 409 21.91 -16.20 0.39
N THR A 410 21.39 -16.53 -0.79
CA THR A 410 22.13 -16.38 -2.06
C THR A 410 22.47 -14.92 -2.36
N ASN A 411 21.54 -14.01 -2.08
CA ASN A 411 21.75 -12.57 -2.26
C ASN A 411 22.68 -11.98 -1.20
N ALA A 412 22.63 -12.48 0.04
CA ALA A 412 23.54 -12.08 1.10
C ALA A 412 25.00 -12.45 0.77
N ILE A 413 25.23 -13.61 0.16
CA ILE A 413 26.57 -14.00 -0.37
C ILE A 413 27.06 -12.99 -1.41
N LYS A 414 26.15 -12.44 -2.23
CA LYS A 414 26.45 -11.42 -3.24
C LYS A 414 26.52 -9.99 -2.69
N SER A 415 26.30 -9.81 -1.39
CA SER A 415 26.19 -8.50 -0.71
C SER A 415 25.02 -7.63 -1.20
N ASP A 416 24.00 -8.22 -1.81
CA ASP A 416 22.78 -7.53 -2.25
C ASP A 416 21.74 -7.36 -1.11
N CYS A 417 21.89 -8.14 -0.04
CA CYS A 417 21.06 -8.05 1.18
C CYS A 417 21.86 -8.52 2.42
N THR A 418 21.24 -8.46 3.59
CA THR A 418 21.86 -8.84 4.87
C THR A 418 21.27 -10.14 5.42
N ILE A 419 21.99 -10.79 6.35
CA ILE A 419 21.47 -11.98 7.04
C ILE A 419 20.28 -11.64 7.97
N GLU A 420 20.15 -10.37 8.39
CA GLU A 420 19.01 -9.88 9.18
C GLU A 420 17.69 -9.93 8.40
N ASP A 421 17.73 -9.90 7.06
CA ASP A 421 16.52 -9.95 6.22
C ASP A 421 15.77 -11.29 6.32
N LEU A 422 16.42 -12.33 6.88
CA LEU A 422 15.76 -13.58 7.27
C LEU A 422 14.82 -13.40 8.46
N LEU A 423 15.09 -12.47 9.38
CA LEU A 423 14.41 -12.32 10.67
C LEU A 423 13.12 -11.48 10.54
N THR A 424 12.26 -11.84 9.60
CA THR A 424 10.97 -11.18 9.38
C THR A 424 9.80 -12.17 9.54
N ALA A 425 8.62 -11.63 9.87
CA ALA A 425 7.39 -12.41 9.96
C ALA A 425 7.04 -13.08 8.63
N ASP A 426 7.40 -12.48 7.49
CA ASP A 426 7.10 -13.00 6.15
C ASP A 426 8.14 -13.99 5.62
N VAL A 427 9.23 -14.22 6.36
CA VAL A 427 10.28 -15.19 5.99
C VAL A 427 10.28 -16.29 7.04
N LEU A 428 11.14 -16.22 8.07
CA LEU A 428 11.20 -17.25 9.10
C LEU A 428 9.92 -17.33 9.92
N GLY A 429 9.30 -16.18 10.22
CA GLY A 429 8.09 -16.12 11.02
C GLY A 429 6.82 -16.60 10.31
N SER A 430 6.90 -17.14 9.09
CA SER A 430 5.77 -17.73 8.37
C SER A 430 5.91 -19.24 8.16
N MET A 431 7.08 -19.80 8.49
CA MET A 431 7.42 -21.19 8.23
C MET A 431 6.78 -22.15 9.23
N SER A 432 6.40 -23.33 8.74
CA SER A 432 6.02 -24.48 9.56
C SER A 432 7.22 -25.15 10.25
N SER A 433 6.96 -26.06 11.19
CA SER A 433 8.01 -26.83 11.88
C SER A 433 8.93 -27.58 10.93
N ASP A 434 8.35 -28.20 9.90
CA ASP A 434 9.08 -29.01 8.94
C ASP A 434 9.97 -28.09 8.07
N GLU A 435 9.43 -26.96 7.60
CA GLU A 435 10.15 -25.98 6.79
C GLU A 435 11.32 -25.32 7.52
N LEU A 436 11.14 -24.96 8.80
CA LEU A 436 12.22 -24.39 9.62
C LEU A 436 13.41 -25.35 9.76
N VAL A 437 13.13 -26.63 10.03
CA VAL A 437 14.17 -27.67 10.17
C VAL A 437 14.83 -27.94 8.82
N ILE A 438 14.05 -28.03 7.73
CA ILE A 438 14.58 -28.23 6.37
C ILE A 438 15.50 -27.08 5.98
N PHE A 439 15.04 -25.84 6.12
CA PHE A 439 15.83 -24.65 5.81
C PHE A 439 17.14 -24.63 6.60
N ALA A 440 17.07 -24.77 7.92
CA ALA A 440 18.26 -24.76 8.77
C ALA A 440 19.23 -25.90 8.44
N ARG A 441 18.71 -27.10 8.16
CA ARG A 441 19.55 -28.24 7.77
C ARG A 441 20.22 -28.02 6.41
N LYS A 442 19.54 -27.41 5.44
CA LYS A 442 20.14 -27.01 4.15
C LYS A 442 21.20 -25.95 4.32
N PHE A 443 20.94 -24.94 5.16
CA PHE A 443 21.90 -23.88 5.45
C PHE A 443 23.18 -24.46 6.07
N GLY A 444 23.04 -25.31 7.09
CA GLY A 444 24.16 -26.01 7.72
C GLY A 444 24.89 -26.95 6.77
N THR A 445 24.18 -27.74 5.97
CA THR A 445 24.80 -28.66 5.00
C THR A 445 25.58 -27.90 3.91
N SER A 446 25.04 -26.78 3.43
CA SER A 446 25.71 -25.92 2.45
C SER A 446 26.96 -25.28 3.04
N ALA A 447 26.93 -24.88 4.31
CA ALA A 447 28.07 -24.29 5.01
C ALA A 447 29.28 -25.25 5.04
N ILE A 448 29.06 -26.56 5.19
CA ILE A 448 30.14 -27.58 5.16
C ILE A 448 30.97 -27.51 3.88
N HIS A 449 30.36 -27.18 2.75
CA HIS A 449 31.00 -27.20 1.43
C HIS A 449 31.41 -25.80 0.93
N HIS A 450 30.87 -24.72 1.53
CA HIS A 450 31.05 -23.35 1.05
C HIS A 450 31.46 -22.40 2.18
N SER A 451 32.69 -21.87 2.10
CA SER A 451 33.27 -20.98 3.12
C SER A 451 32.50 -19.68 3.32
N GLN A 452 31.93 -19.09 2.27
CA GLN A 452 31.09 -17.90 2.39
C GLN A 452 29.79 -18.19 3.14
N THR A 453 29.17 -19.35 2.90
CA THR A 453 27.98 -19.79 3.62
C THR A 453 28.28 -20.09 5.08
N ALA A 454 29.48 -20.61 5.39
CA ALA A 454 29.95 -20.79 6.76
C ALA A 454 30.08 -19.46 7.52
N LEU A 455 30.58 -18.40 6.88
CA LEU A 455 30.62 -17.06 7.47
C LEU A 455 29.21 -16.52 7.76
N LEU A 456 28.31 -16.61 6.79
CA LEU A 456 26.91 -16.20 6.99
C LEU A 456 26.21 -17.01 8.09
N LEU A 457 26.53 -18.30 8.20
CA LEU A 457 25.98 -19.14 9.27
C LEU A 457 26.50 -18.68 10.64
N SER A 458 27.78 -18.30 10.72
CA SER A 458 28.36 -17.68 11.92
C SER A 458 27.60 -16.41 12.30
N ASP A 459 27.39 -15.49 11.37
CA ASP A 459 26.65 -14.25 11.61
C ASP A 459 25.18 -14.53 11.99
N PHE A 460 24.56 -15.54 11.39
CA PHE A 460 23.20 -15.95 11.72
C PHE A 460 23.08 -16.46 13.17
N LEU A 461 24.09 -17.18 13.68
CA LEU A 461 24.10 -17.62 15.08
C LEU A 461 24.13 -16.46 16.07
N ASP A 462 24.77 -15.33 15.71
CA ASP A 462 24.77 -14.12 16.55
C ASP A 462 23.38 -13.51 16.71
N LEU A 463 22.47 -13.79 15.75
CA LEU A 463 21.10 -13.29 15.75
C LEU A 463 20.10 -14.22 16.46
N PHE A 464 20.50 -15.40 16.94
CA PHE A 464 19.57 -16.38 17.55
C PHE A 464 18.80 -15.84 18.75
N GLN A 465 19.37 -14.90 19.50
CA GLN A 465 18.71 -14.27 20.65
C GLN A 465 17.55 -13.34 20.24
N ALA A 466 17.55 -12.85 19.00
CA ALA A 466 16.50 -12.00 18.45
C ALA A 466 15.34 -12.80 17.83
N ILE A 467 15.43 -14.14 17.84
CA ILE A 467 14.45 -15.07 17.27
C ILE A 467 13.58 -15.68 18.40
N PRO A 468 12.26 -15.79 18.21
CA PRO A 468 11.37 -16.42 19.19
C PRO A 468 11.76 -17.86 19.56
N PRO A 469 11.53 -18.30 20.82
CA PRO A 469 12.05 -19.57 21.32
C PRO A 469 11.61 -20.82 20.55
N VAL A 470 10.35 -20.88 20.07
CA VAL A 470 9.87 -22.08 19.36
C VAL A 470 10.51 -22.15 17.98
N THR A 471 10.56 -21.02 17.26
CA THR A 471 11.27 -20.90 15.99
C THR A 471 12.76 -21.24 16.14
N SER A 472 13.45 -20.67 17.14
CA SER A 472 14.86 -20.98 17.44
C SER A 472 15.09 -22.46 17.74
N SER A 473 14.15 -23.15 18.39
CA SER A 473 14.25 -24.57 18.68
C SER A 473 14.28 -25.42 17.40
N TYR A 474 13.41 -25.11 16.42
CA TYR A 474 13.38 -25.83 15.14
C TYR A 474 14.59 -25.50 14.26
N LEU A 475 15.03 -24.24 14.24
CA LEU A 475 16.24 -23.83 13.51
C LEU A 475 17.49 -24.50 14.10
N TYR A 476 17.66 -24.46 15.42
CA TYR A 476 18.74 -25.15 16.11
C TYR A 476 18.73 -26.66 15.81
N PHE A 477 17.55 -27.28 15.78
CA PHE A 477 17.42 -28.69 15.45
C PHE A 477 17.88 -29.01 14.03
N GLY A 478 17.50 -28.20 13.03
CA GLY A 478 17.99 -28.38 11.66
C GLY A 478 19.51 -28.28 11.55
N LEU A 479 20.11 -27.29 12.22
CA LEU A 479 21.57 -27.12 12.26
C LEU A 479 22.27 -28.29 12.94
N ILE A 480 21.78 -28.74 14.11
CA ILE A 480 22.41 -29.85 14.83
C ILE A 480 22.29 -31.18 14.06
N LEU A 481 21.18 -31.37 13.33
CA LEU A 481 21.02 -32.51 12.43
C LEU A 481 22.02 -32.46 11.28
N SER A 482 22.29 -31.29 10.70
CA SER A 482 23.31 -31.16 9.65
C SER A 482 24.73 -31.44 10.15
N MET A 483 25.01 -31.11 11.41
CA MET A 483 26.29 -31.39 12.06
C MET A 483 26.51 -32.89 12.32
N TYR A 484 25.49 -33.60 12.81
CA TYR A 484 25.63 -35.00 13.24
C TYR A 484 25.17 -36.05 12.24
N LEU A 485 24.29 -35.72 11.28
CA LEU A 485 23.69 -36.69 10.38
C LEU A 485 23.96 -36.34 8.91
N ALA A 486 24.39 -37.32 8.14
CA ALA A 486 24.51 -37.22 6.69
C ALA A 486 23.13 -37.07 6.03
N GLU A 487 23.11 -36.41 4.87
CA GLU A 487 21.91 -36.32 4.04
C GLU A 487 21.54 -37.70 3.45
N GLY A 488 20.25 -37.94 3.22
CA GLY A 488 19.72 -39.13 2.57
C GLY A 488 19.63 -40.34 3.50
N ASN A 489 20.76 -40.88 3.94
CA ASN A 489 20.79 -42.11 4.75
C ASN A 489 20.77 -41.87 6.28
N GLN A 490 20.90 -40.62 6.73
CA GLN A 490 21.01 -40.26 8.15
C GLN A 490 22.10 -41.04 8.92
N ALA A 491 23.19 -41.41 8.24
CA ALA A 491 24.35 -41.99 8.90
C ALA A 491 25.01 -40.93 9.81
N ALA A 492 25.60 -41.38 10.93
CA ALA A 492 26.33 -40.48 11.81
C ALA A 492 27.57 -39.91 11.11
N ARG A 493 27.77 -38.59 11.21
CA ARG A 493 29.02 -37.91 10.86
C ARG A 493 29.98 -38.05 12.05
N LEU A 494 30.93 -38.97 11.93
CA LEU A 494 31.85 -39.34 13.04
C LEU A 494 32.88 -38.25 13.35
N GLY A 495 33.30 -37.52 12.33
CA GLY A 495 34.05 -36.28 12.45
C GLY A 495 33.20 -35.12 11.92
N PRO A 496 32.53 -34.35 12.78
CA PRO A 496 31.84 -33.16 12.33
C PRO A 496 32.88 -32.11 11.90
N SER A 497 33.28 -32.08 10.64
CA SER A 497 33.90 -30.88 10.05
C SER A 497 32.80 -29.85 9.78
N PHE A 498 32.08 -29.46 10.84
CA PHE A 498 30.97 -28.52 10.73
C PHE A 498 31.49 -27.12 11.01
N PRO A 499 31.48 -26.23 10.01
CA PRO A 499 31.90 -24.86 10.23
C PRO A 499 30.93 -24.22 11.22
N VAL A 500 31.46 -23.72 12.34
CA VAL A 500 30.75 -23.24 13.55
C VAL A 500 30.27 -24.30 14.55
N GLY A 501 30.70 -25.56 14.44
CA GLY A 501 30.24 -26.65 15.32
C GLY A 501 30.45 -26.37 16.82
N ALA A 502 31.60 -25.82 17.21
CA ALA A 502 31.87 -25.41 18.59
C ALA A 502 30.86 -24.37 19.10
N ARG A 503 30.58 -23.33 18.30
CA ARG A 503 29.59 -22.29 18.62
C ARG A 503 28.18 -22.87 18.77
N LEU A 504 27.84 -23.83 17.91
CA LEU A 504 26.54 -24.50 17.97
C LEU A 504 26.42 -25.36 19.25
N ILE A 505 27.50 -26.01 19.67
CA ILE A 505 27.56 -26.76 20.93
C ILE A 505 27.42 -25.83 22.14
N ASP A 506 27.92 -24.59 22.10
CA ASP A 506 27.75 -23.62 23.19
C ASP A 506 26.27 -23.29 23.47
N PHE A 507 25.38 -23.48 22.49
CA PHE A 507 23.94 -23.34 22.69
C PHE A 507 23.26 -24.53 23.39
N GLN A 508 23.96 -25.62 23.68
CA GLN A 508 23.34 -26.85 24.21
C GLN A 508 22.61 -26.68 25.55
N THR A 509 22.99 -25.69 26.35
CA THR A 509 22.36 -25.38 27.65
C THR A 509 21.21 -24.37 27.53
N GLN A 510 20.97 -23.80 26.34
CA GLN A 510 19.91 -22.82 26.11
C GLN A 510 18.53 -23.50 26.13
N GLY A 511 17.51 -22.75 26.56
CA GLY A 511 16.15 -23.27 26.71
C GLY A 511 15.58 -23.87 25.42
N PHE A 512 15.89 -23.29 24.26
CA PHE A 512 15.45 -23.76 22.94
C PHE A 512 16.14 -25.06 22.49
N ALA A 513 17.30 -25.42 23.06
CA ALA A 513 18.06 -26.60 22.64
C ALA A 513 17.56 -27.90 23.30
N LYS A 514 16.84 -27.82 24.43
CA LYS A 514 16.48 -28.96 25.27
C LYS A 514 15.74 -30.08 24.52
N PHE A 515 14.65 -29.77 23.82
CA PHE A 515 13.86 -30.77 23.10
C PHE A 515 14.54 -31.26 21.81
N PRO A 516 15.13 -30.38 20.97
CA PRO A 516 15.97 -30.81 19.85
C PRO A 516 17.03 -31.85 20.23
N LEU A 517 17.76 -31.62 21.32
CA LEU A 517 18.82 -32.51 21.76
C LEU A 517 18.28 -33.85 22.29
N ALA A 518 17.14 -33.85 22.99
CA ALA A 518 16.50 -35.09 23.42
C ALA A 518 16.06 -35.98 22.24
N VAL A 519 15.52 -35.36 21.18
CA VAL A 519 15.13 -36.09 19.95
C VAL A 519 16.36 -36.58 19.19
N LEU A 520 17.42 -35.77 19.12
CA LEU A 520 18.69 -36.18 18.52
C LEU A 520 19.29 -37.37 19.26
N ASP A 521 19.39 -37.31 20.60
CA ASP A 521 19.95 -38.38 21.42
C ASP A 521 19.24 -39.72 21.18
N GLY A 522 17.90 -39.71 21.18
CA GLY A 522 17.10 -40.89 20.85
C GLY A 522 17.38 -41.46 19.45
N LYS A 523 17.78 -40.62 18.48
CA LYS A 523 18.23 -41.09 17.16
C LYS A 523 19.66 -41.62 17.21
N MET A 524 20.58 -40.95 17.90
CA MET A 524 22.00 -41.31 17.95
C MET A 524 22.22 -42.67 18.63
N VAL A 525 21.42 -43.02 19.63
CA VAL A 525 21.48 -44.34 20.30
C VAL A 525 21.17 -45.50 19.34
N THR A 526 20.48 -45.25 18.22
CA THR A 526 20.16 -46.30 17.23
C THR A 526 21.26 -46.52 16.18
N LEU A 527 22.34 -45.74 16.23
CA LEU A 527 23.40 -45.76 15.21
C LEU A 527 24.61 -46.55 15.70
N PRO A 528 25.17 -47.46 14.87
CA PRO A 528 26.25 -48.37 15.28
C PRO A 528 27.57 -47.66 15.57
N LYS A 529 27.76 -46.46 15.00
CA LYS A 529 28.92 -45.60 15.24
C LYS A 529 28.43 -44.23 15.63
N ARG A 530 28.99 -43.69 16.72
CA ARG A 530 28.61 -42.37 17.26
C ARG A 530 29.84 -41.49 17.42
N PRO A 531 29.74 -40.18 17.18
CA PRO A 531 30.80 -39.24 17.51
C PRO A 531 31.17 -39.35 18.99
N ILE A 532 32.42 -38.99 19.31
CA ILE A 532 32.93 -39.02 20.69
C ILE A 532 32.26 -38.01 21.63
N TYR A 533 31.56 -37.03 21.06
CA TYR A 533 30.73 -36.10 21.80
C TYR A 533 29.40 -35.87 21.07
N ILE A 534 28.31 -35.91 21.82
CA ILE A 534 26.97 -35.55 21.36
C ILE A 534 26.48 -34.44 22.27
N ALA A 535 26.07 -33.31 21.68
CA ALA A 535 25.56 -32.17 22.43
C ALA A 535 24.37 -32.58 23.31
N THR A 536 24.37 -32.13 24.56
CA THR A 536 23.37 -32.52 25.56
C THR A 536 22.99 -31.35 26.45
N PRO A 537 21.73 -31.25 26.92
CA PRO A 537 21.33 -30.19 27.87
C PRO A 537 22.05 -30.26 29.22
N GLN A 538 22.67 -31.40 29.53
CA GLN A 538 23.42 -31.64 30.76
C GLN A 538 24.85 -32.08 30.42
N PRO A 539 25.71 -31.16 29.93
CA PRO A 539 27.06 -31.49 29.54
C PRO A 539 27.88 -32.03 30.73
N LYS A 540 28.66 -33.09 30.48
CA LYS A 540 29.62 -33.63 31.44
C LYS A 540 31.03 -33.24 31.04
N ALA A 541 31.88 -32.94 32.02
CA ALA A 541 33.30 -32.70 31.79
C ALA A 541 33.99 -33.95 31.26
N MET A 542 34.93 -33.77 30.35
CA MET A 542 35.76 -34.82 29.74
C MET A 542 37.20 -34.63 30.17
N ARG A 543 37.90 -35.73 30.44
CA ARG A 543 39.33 -35.68 30.80
C ARG A 543 40.19 -35.94 29.57
N ALA A 544 41.17 -35.09 29.34
CA ALA A 544 42.20 -35.27 28.31
C ALA A 544 43.50 -35.79 28.93
N LYS A 545 43.89 -37.02 28.56
CA LYS A 545 45.12 -37.67 29.04
C LYS A 545 46.19 -37.62 27.95
N PHE A 546 47.32 -36.99 28.27
CA PHE A 546 48.50 -36.93 27.40
C PHE A 546 49.46 -38.08 27.72
N VAL A 547 50.07 -38.65 26.68
CA VAL A 547 51.06 -39.75 26.77
C VAL A 547 52.35 -39.26 26.14
N LEU A 548 53.44 -39.37 26.89
CA LEU A 548 54.73 -38.76 26.56
C LEU A 548 55.82 -39.81 26.39
N ASN A 549 56.76 -39.55 25.49
CA ASN A 549 58.05 -40.22 25.49
C ASN A 549 59.00 -39.47 26.43
N THR A 550 59.43 -40.14 27.51
CA THR A 550 60.31 -39.57 28.56
C THR A 550 61.79 -39.94 28.39
N GLU A 551 62.16 -40.63 27.31
CA GLU A 551 63.55 -41.02 27.04
C GLU A 551 64.38 -39.88 26.42
N LEU A 552 63.73 -38.80 25.98
CA LEU A 552 64.34 -37.61 25.41
C LEU A 552 64.54 -36.50 26.46
N LYS A 553 65.53 -35.61 26.26
CA LYS A 553 65.70 -34.42 27.10
C LYS A 553 64.49 -33.48 26.91
N PRO A 554 64.00 -32.82 27.97
CA PRO A 554 62.87 -31.90 27.87
C PRO A 554 63.05 -30.82 26.77
N PRO A 555 61.98 -30.39 26.09
CA PRO A 555 60.59 -30.81 26.29
C PRO A 555 60.32 -32.25 25.85
N ASN A 556 59.47 -32.96 26.61
CA ASN A 556 59.10 -34.34 26.30
C ASN A 556 58.30 -34.40 24.99
N GLN A 557 58.50 -35.45 24.22
CA GLN A 557 57.79 -35.63 22.96
C GLN A 557 56.37 -36.18 23.20
N LEU A 558 55.37 -35.59 22.54
CA LEU A 558 54.00 -36.11 22.56
C LEU A 558 53.89 -37.36 21.67
N ILE A 559 53.40 -38.47 22.22
CA ILE A 559 53.14 -39.71 21.47
C ILE A 559 51.66 -40.11 21.46
N GLY A 560 50.83 -39.52 22.33
CA GLY A 560 49.39 -39.76 22.29
C GLY A 560 48.54 -38.82 23.14
N LEU A 561 47.27 -38.68 22.74
CA LEU A 561 46.23 -37.92 23.43
C LEU A 561 44.96 -38.77 23.48
N TRP A 562 44.38 -38.93 24.65
CA TRP A 562 43.15 -39.68 24.86
C TRP A 562 42.05 -38.77 25.42
N ILE A 563 40.89 -38.77 24.77
CA ILE A 563 39.67 -38.07 25.22
C ILE A 563 38.49 -39.03 25.03
N ALA A 564 37.58 -39.09 26.01
CA ALA A 564 36.38 -39.94 25.95
C ALA A 564 36.68 -41.41 25.59
N LYS A 565 37.73 -41.98 26.20
CA LYS A 565 38.23 -43.36 25.96
C LYS A 565 38.72 -43.62 24.52
N GLN A 566 38.86 -42.59 23.68
CA GLN A 566 39.39 -42.70 22.31
C GLN A 566 40.75 -42.02 22.19
N GLN A 567 41.68 -42.67 21.48
CA GLN A 567 42.97 -42.10 21.12
C GLN A 567 42.80 -41.16 19.92
N LEU A 568 43.13 -39.88 20.13
CA LEU A 568 43.02 -38.82 19.14
C LEU A 568 44.35 -38.45 18.50
N VAL A 569 45.48 -38.62 19.20
CA VAL A 569 46.82 -38.38 18.64
C VAL A 569 47.56 -39.71 18.49
N LEU A 570 48.15 -39.92 17.32
CA LEU A 570 49.00 -41.04 16.96
C LEU A 570 50.46 -40.57 16.86
N GLU A 571 51.37 -41.45 17.25
CA GLU A 571 52.81 -41.23 17.11
C GLU A 571 53.24 -41.17 15.64
N GLU A 572 52.65 -42.03 14.79
CA GLU A 572 52.86 -42.07 13.35
C GLU A 572 51.54 -41.82 12.60
N GLN A 573 51.40 -40.63 12.01
CA GLN A 573 50.30 -40.25 11.14
C GLN A 573 50.78 -40.20 9.68
N ALA A 574 50.18 -41.07 8.87
CA ALA A 574 50.46 -41.17 7.44
C ALA A 574 49.92 -39.98 6.64
N GLU A 575 48.77 -39.42 7.03
CA GLU A 575 48.12 -38.31 6.32
C GLU A 575 48.81 -36.97 6.61
N PRO A 576 49.42 -36.29 5.60
CA PRO A 576 50.17 -35.06 5.83
C PRO A 576 49.34 -33.90 6.38
N GLU A 577 48.04 -33.85 6.05
CA GLU A 577 47.11 -32.79 6.50
C GLU A 577 46.75 -32.92 7.99
N LEU A 578 46.90 -34.11 8.58
CA LEU A 578 46.57 -34.37 9.98
C LEU A 578 47.80 -34.34 10.90
N LYS A 579 49.00 -34.09 10.36
CA LYS A 579 50.23 -33.95 11.15
C LYS A 579 50.17 -32.68 12.00
N LEU A 580 50.46 -32.81 13.29
CA LEU A 580 50.33 -31.71 14.25
C LEU A 580 51.25 -30.52 13.91
N ARG A 581 52.49 -30.77 13.47
CA ARG A 581 53.40 -29.69 13.04
C ARG A 581 52.79 -28.82 11.93
N ARG A 582 52.04 -29.43 11.01
CA ARG A 582 51.38 -28.71 9.92
C ARG A 582 50.13 -27.98 10.39
N LEU A 583 49.34 -28.61 11.24
CA LEU A 583 48.10 -28.04 11.78
C LEU A 583 48.34 -26.88 12.75
N LEU A 584 49.42 -26.92 13.52
CA LEU A 584 49.77 -25.90 14.51
C LEU A 584 50.71 -24.83 13.93
N GLY A 585 51.48 -25.16 12.90
CA GLY A 585 52.45 -24.25 12.27
C GLY A 585 53.73 -24.03 13.07
N SER A 586 53.86 -24.67 14.23
CA SER A 586 55.00 -24.57 15.15
C SER A 586 55.32 -25.91 15.83
N SER A 587 56.59 -26.07 16.22
CA SER A 587 57.07 -27.03 17.22
C SER A 587 58.13 -26.29 18.04
N PRO A 588 58.10 -26.34 19.37
CA PRO A 588 57.18 -27.11 20.21
C PRO A 588 55.77 -26.47 20.32
N ALA A 589 54.80 -27.19 20.90
CA ALA A 589 53.43 -26.70 21.10
C ALA A 589 52.87 -27.02 22.50
N THR A 590 51.95 -26.18 22.97
CA THR A 590 51.33 -26.29 24.30
C THR A 590 50.16 -27.27 24.35
N VAL A 591 49.81 -27.74 25.55
CA VAL A 591 48.56 -28.49 25.82
C VAL A 591 47.35 -27.75 25.24
N ASN A 592 47.26 -26.44 25.49
CA ASN A 592 46.12 -25.63 25.04
C ASN A 592 46.01 -25.57 23.51
N GLU A 593 47.11 -25.35 22.79
CA GLU A 593 47.13 -25.32 21.32
C GLU A 593 46.66 -26.66 20.72
N ILE A 594 47.12 -27.78 21.30
CA ILE A 594 46.76 -29.12 20.84
C ILE A 594 45.28 -29.41 21.13
N LEU A 595 44.78 -29.07 22.32
CA LEU A 595 43.37 -29.25 22.66
C LEU A 595 42.46 -28.37 21.82
N ASN A 596 42.85 -27.12 21.52
CA ASN A 596 42.07 -26.25 20.65
C ASN A 596 41.96 -26.84 19.26
N ARG A 597 43.08 -27.28 18.67
CA ARG A 597 43.07 -27.87 17.34
C ARG A 597 42.32 -29.21 17.27
N ALA A 598 42.46 -30.06 18.30
CA ALA A 598 41.67 -31.28 18.41
C ALA A 598 40.17 -30.97 18.56
N SER A 599 39.82 -29.96 19.36
CA SER A 599 38.43 -29.54 19.56
C SER A 599 37.79 -29.04 18.28
N GLU A 600 38.53 -28.31 17.43
CA GLU A 600 38.07 -27.89 16.12
C GLU A 600 37.84 -29.08 15.17
N ILE A 601 38.80 -30.00 15.09
CA ILE A 601 38.77 -31.12 14.13
C ILE A 601 37.69 -32.15 14.47
N TYR A 602 37.44 -32.40 15.76
CA TYR A 602 36.46 -33.38 16.23
C TYR A 602 35.14 -32.75 16.73
N CYS A 603 34.94 -31.43 16.58
CA CYS A 603 33.92 -30.60 17.28
C CYS A 603 33.70 -31.00 18.74
N LEU A 604 34.76 -30.89 19.53
CA LEU A 604 34.66 -31.06 20.97
C LEU A 604 34.41 -29.71 21.67
N PRO A 605 33.63 -29.69 22.75
CA PRO A 605 33.49 -28.52 23.61
C PRO A 605 34.78 -28.28 24.41
N ARG A 606 35.64 -27.37 23.93
CA ARG A 606 36.93 -27.06 24.56
C ARG A 606 36.80 -26.70 26.05
N ASN A 607 35.75 -25.97 26.41
CA ASN A 607 35.42 -25.55 27.78
C ASN A 607 35.06 -26.71 28.73
N LEU A 608 34.69 -27.88 28.19
CA LEU A 608 34.37 -29.07 28.97
C LEU A 608 35.54 -30.07 29.05
N ILE A 609 36.65 -29.80 28.37
CA ILE A 609 37.82 -30.68 28.38
C ILE A 609 38.82 -30.18 29.44
N SER A 610 39.09 -31.02 30.43
CA SER A 610 40.12 -30.78 31.44
C SER A 610 41.36 -31.63 31.16
N PRO A 611 42.53 -31.02 30.92
CA PRO A 611 43.78 -31.75 30.73
C PRO A 611 44.28 -32.39 32.03
N THR A 612 45.08 -33.46 31.91
CA THR A 612 45.81 -34.05 33.04
C THR A 612 47.10 -33.30 33.40
N MET A 613 47.45 -32.28 32.63
CA MET A 613 48.66 -31.47 32.74
C MET A 613 48.29 -29.99 32.69
N ASP A 614 49.23 -29.10 33.01
CA ASP A 614 49.05 -27.65 32.88
C ASP A 614 48.78 -27.26 31.42
N ASP A 615 47.87 -26.30 31.19
CA ASP A 615 47.50 -25.83 29.84
C ASP A 615 48.70 -25.24 29.08
N ASP A 616 49.68 -24.69 29.81
CA ASP A 616 50.90 -24.09 29.26
C ASP A 616 52.06 -25.10 29.15
N TYR A 617 51.86 -26.37 29.50
CA TYR A 617 52.90 -27.39 29.36
C TYR A 617 53.26 -27.59 27.88
N VAL A 618 54.56 -27.55 27.59
CA VAL A 618 55.12 -27.55 26.22
C VAL A 618 55.59 -28.95 25.83
N PHE A 619 55.16 -29.43 24.67
CA PHE A 619 55.58 -30.69 24.05
C PHE A 619 56.45 -30.46 22.83
N GLU A 620 57.48 -31.30 22.66
CA GLU A 620 58.08 -31.47 21.34
C GLU A 620 57.12 -32.27 20.46
N ILE A 621 56.81 -31.77 19.26
CA ILE A 621 55.93 -32.46 18.32
C ILE A 621 56.81 -33.26 17.36
N GLY A 622 56.64 -34.59 17.30
CA GLY A 622 57.38 -35.41 16.34
C GLY A 622 57.05 -35.09 14.89
N GLU A 623 57.97 -35.39 13.96
CA GLU A 623 57.77 -35.16 12.52
C GLU A 623 56.55 -35.90 11.96
N HIS A 624 56.26 -37.08 12.52
CA HIS A 624 55.14 -37.94 12.10
C HIS A 624 53.95 -37.88 13.05
N THR A 625 54.04 -37.18 14.19
CA THR A 625 52.95 -37.12 15.17
C THR A 625 51.77 -36.34 14.61
N GLY A 626 50.56 -36.89 14.72
CA GLY A 626 49.37 -36.30 14.11
C GLY A 626 48.07 -36.74 14.76
N LEU A 627 46.98 -36.06 14.40
CA LEU A 627 45.63 -36.41 14.83
C LEU A 627 45.13 -37.60 14.02
N LYS A 628 44.43 -38.54 14.65
CA LYS A 628 43.78 -39.67 14.00
C LYS A 628 42.70 -39.17 13.04
N ASN A 629 42.48 -39.84 11.91
CA ASN A 629 41.45 -39.44 10.96
C ASN A 629 40.07 -39.36 11.67
N PRO A 630 39.33 -38.25 11.60
CA PRO A 630 38.04 -38.10 12.28
C PRO A 630 37.00 -39.17 11.91
N SER A 631 37.08 -39.73 10.71
CA SER A 631 36.22 -40.85 10.30
C SER A 631 36.51 -42.15 11.04
N GLU A 632 37.66 -42.24 11.71
CA GLU A 632 38.16 -43.40 12.47
C GLU A 632 37.98 -43.29 13.99
N VAL A 633 37.35 -42.21 14.44
CA VAL A 633 37.18 -41.88 15.86
C VAL A 633 35.68 -41.89 16.19
N TRP A 634 35.23 -42.91 16.93
CA TRP A 634 33.83 -43.06 17.30
C TRP A 634 33.68 -43.90 18.57
N LEU A 635 32.51 -43.80 19.22
CA LEU A 635 32.13 -44.66 20.35
C LEU A 635 31.48 -45.96 19.82
N ASN A 636 31.97 -47.12 20.26
CA ASN A 636 31.38 -48.44 19.96
C ASN A 636 30.22 -48.77 20.93
N GLU A 637 29.22 -49.54 20.47
CA GLU A 637 28.09 -50.02 21.29
C GLU A 637 28.47 -51.06 22.37
N LEU A 638 29.66 -51.69 22.28
CA LEU A 638 30.00 -52.87 23.10
C LEU A 638 30.80 -52.61 24.38
N GLU A 639 31.12 -51.36 24.73
CA GLU A 639 31.82 -51.03 25.98
C GLU A 639 30.90 -50.44 27.07
N ASN A 640 29.60 -50.66 26.97
CA ASN A 640 28.65 -50.38 28.07
C ASN A 640 28.64 -51.56 29.08
N GLY A 641 29.81 -51.92 29.59
CA GLY A 641 29.98 -52.82 30.73
C GLY A 641 30.61 -52.06 31.88
N ASN A 642 29.77 -51.58 32.80
CA ASN A 642 30.08 -51.00 34.11
C ASN A 642 31.09 -49.83 34.14
N ASP A 643 30.55 -48.60 34.18
CA ASP A 643 31.14 -47.53 35.01
C ASP A 643 30.86 -47.81 36.49
#